data_AF-A0A0D3EAK2-F1
#
_entry.id   AF-A0A0D3EAK2-F1
#
_cell.length_a   1.000
_cell.length_b   1.000
_cell.length_c   1.000
_cell.angle_alpha   90.00
_cell.angle_beta   90.00
_cell.angle_gamma   90.00
#
_symmetry.space_group_name_H-M   'P 1'
#
loop_
_entity.id
_entity.type
_entity.pdbx_description
1 polymer ?
#
loop_
_entity_poly.entity_id
_entity_poly.type
_entity_poly.pdbx_seq_one_letter_code
_entity_poly.pdbx_strand_id
1 'polypeptide(L)'
;MSSVSSQPQFRYTQPPSKVLHLRNLPWECTEDELIELGKPFGTVVNTKCNVGANRNQAFIEFEDLNQAIQMISYYASSSDPAQVRGKTVYLQYSNRHEIVNNKTAADVVGNVLLVTVEGDDARMVSIDVLHLVFSAFGFVHKITFFEKTAGYQALVQFSDADTATSAKTALDGRNIPSYLLPEEVGQCSLKITYSAHTDLTVKFQSHRSRDYTNPYLPVAPSAIDSTGQVIVGVDGKKMEPESNVLLASIENMQYAVTLDVLHTVFATFGAVQKIAMFDKNGGMQALIQYPDVQTAVMAKGALEGHCIYDGGFCKLHITYSRHTDLSIKGYCGGLQEEEDKKEYSRKTLLLSPMSSSTLQASLLLRPPLHSLRFNTQSLSSVYRLSSTQFRSIPCSLGHDNVASDSDFLPKEASWSGDIDRNVADSAVTEQGTSEDILVNRGVDEAVVSNAEDRNKKEKSKFPILVLLMGLWASLKRAMEKVMQREWWPFSRPQKRLEKLIAQADANPLDAALQGALLAELNKHIPEAVVQRFEQREHAVDSRGVAEYIRALVITNAIADYLPDELSGKPSTLPTLLQELKHRASGNMDDSFANPGISERQPLHVTLVNPKVSNKSRFAQELVSTILFTIAVGLVWYVLMGAAALQKYIGSLGGVETSGVGSTSSFSTKEVNKEITPEKNLKTFKDVKGCDDAKQELEEVVEYLKNPSKFTRLGGKLPKGILLTGSPGTGKTLLAKAIAGEAGVPFFYRAGSEFEEMFVGVGAKRVRSLFQAAKKKAPCIIFIDEIDAVGSTRKQWEGHTKKTLHQLLVEMDGFEQNEGIIVMAATNLADILDPALTRPGRFDRHIVVPSPDVRGRQEILELYLQGKPMSDDVDVKAIARGTPGFNGADLANLVNIAAIKAAVEGAERLSAEQLEFAKDRIVMGIERKTMFVSEDSKKLTAYHESGHAIVALNTGRAHPIHKATIMPRGSALGMVTQLPSNDETSVSKKQLLARLDVCMGGRVAEELIFGQDHITTGASSDLSQATELAQYMVVKLLREAYERVKSLLKRHEKQLHTLANALLEYETLTAEDIKRILLPNQEGEKLQEQQEEGDLVLA
;
A
#
# COMPACT_ATOMS: atom_id res chain seq x y z
N MET A 1 -43.52 -35.48 2.34
CA MET A 1 -42.38 -35.74 3.23
C MET A 1 -41.15 -35.10 2.62
N SER A 2 -40.38 -34.33 3.37
CA SER A 2 -39.22 -33.56 2.89
C SER A 2 -37.91 -34.23 3.30
N SER A 3 -37.10 -34.65 2.33
CA SER A 3 -35.74 -35.16 2.56
C SER A 3 -34.77 -33.99 2.75
N VAL A 4 -34.53 -33.61 4.00
CA VAL A 4 -33.49 -32.63 4.35
C VAL A 4 -32.12 -33.23 4.05
N SER A 5 -31.31 -32.54 3.26
CA SER A 5 -29.95 -32.98 2.91
C SER A 5 -29.00 -32.80 4.10
N SER A 6 -28.66 -33.90 4.76
CA SER A 6 -27.68 -33.92 5.86
C SER A 6 -26.28 -33.57 5.36
N GLN A 7 -25.69 -32.51 5.92
CA GLN A 7 -24.24 -32.35 5.85
C GLN A 7 -23.60 -33.35 6.81
N PRO A 8 -22.50 -34.03 6.43
CA PRO A 8 -21.81 -34.94 7.34
C PRO A 8 -21.24 -34.14 8.52
N GLN A 9 -21.64 -34.50 9.74
CA GLN A 9 -21.23 -33.77 10.95
C GLN A 9 -19.73 -33.89 11.26
N PHE A 10 -19.06 -34.91 10.69
CA PHE A 10 -17.70 -35.30 11.04
C PHE A 10 -16.71 -34.99 9.90
N ARG A 11 -15.56 -34.41 10.27
CA ARG A 11 -14.40 -34.25 9.38
C ARG A 11 -13.20 -35.00 9.95
N TYR A 12 -12.89 -36.16 9.38
CA TYR A 12 -11.73 -37.01 9.69
C TYR A 12 -10.38 -36.39 9.23
N THR A 13 -10.22 -35.07 9.30
CA THR A 13 -9.07 -34.33 8.75
C THR A 13 -8.02 -33.96 9.81
N GLN A 14 -8.12 -34.50 11.02
CA GLN A 14 -7.22 -34.24 12.14
C GLN A 14 -6.94 -35.54 12.92
N PRO A 15 -5.75 -35.71 13.50
CA PRO A 15 -5.44 -36.86 14.36
C PRO A 15 -6.32 -36.86 15.62
N PRO A 16 -6.57 -38.04 16.22
CA PRO A 16 -7.32 -38.12 17.47
C PRO A 16 -6.57 -37.39 18.60
N SER A 17 -7.32 -36.72 19.47
CA SER A 17 -6.82 -35.98 20.64
C SER A 17 -7.77 -36.14 21.83
N LYS A 18 -7.23 -36.03 23.05
CA LYS A 18 -8.00 -36.01 24.31
C LYS A 18 -8.95 -34.81 24.39
N VAL A 19 -8.63 -33.73 23.70
CA VAL A 19 -9.45 -32.51 23.64
C VAL A 19 -10.32 -32.51 22.39
N LEU A 20 -11.62 -32.32 22.58
CA LEU A 20 -12.62 -32.11 21.53
C LEU A 20 -12.98 -30.64 21.39
N HIS A 21 -13.28 -30.22 20.16
CA HIS A 21 -13.78 -28.91 19.79
C HIS A 21 -15.25 -29.02 19.38
N LEU A 22 -16.13 -28.40 20.17
CA LEU A 22 -17.57 -28.36 19.96
C LEU A 22 -17.97 -27.03 19.32
N ARG A 23 -18.87 -27.07 18.33
CA ARG A 23 -19.36 -25.89 17.59
C ARG A 23 -20.87 -25.91 17.40
N ASN A 24 -21.46 -24.73 17.16
CA ASN A 24 -22.91 -24.51 17.04
C ASN A 24 -23.67 -24.69 18.37
N LEU A 25 -23.00 -24.43 19.49
CA LEU A 25 -23.63 -24.39 20.80
C LEU A 25 -24.63 -23.22 20.89
N PRO A 26 -25.65 -23.30 21.77
CA PRO A 26 -26.49 -22.17 22.09
C PRO A 26 -25.66 -21.01 22.67
N TRP A 27 -26.22 -19.79 22.57
CA TRP A 27 -25.75 -18.65 23.36
C TRP A 27 -25.97 -18.99 24.84
N GLU A 28 -25.03 -18.63 25.71
CA GLU A 28 -25.10 -18.91 27.16
C GLU A 28 -25.19 -20.41 27.52
N CYS A 29 -24.39 -21.23 26.82
CA CYS A 29 -24.09 -22.60 27.24
C CYS A 29 -23.17 -22.59 28.47
N THR A 30 -23.51 -23.35 29.51
CA THR A 30 -22.74 -23.43 30.77
C THR A 30 -21.62 -24.48 30.69
N GLU A 31 -20.76 -24.52 31.70
CA GLU A 31 -19.73 -25.57 31.79
C GLU A 31 -20.34 -26.92 32.19
N ASP A 32 -21.44 -26.92 32.96
CA ASP A 32 -22.16 -28.12 33.40
C ASP A 32 -22.84 -28.87 32.23
N GLU A 33 -23.46 -28.15 31.30
CA GLU A 33 -24.08 -28.75 30.09
C GLU A 33 -23.06 -29.49 29.21
N LEU A 34 -21.81 -29.00 29.20
CA LEU A 34 -20.70 -29.63 28.49
C LEU A 34 -20.19 -30.87 29.24
N ILE A 35 -20.21 -30.84 30.57
CA ILE A 35 -19.89 -32.00 31.41
C ILE A 35 -20.96 -33.08 31.24
N GLU A 36 -22.26 -32.74 31.30
CA GLU A 36 -23.35 -33.70 31.07
C GLU A 36 -23.29 -34.36 29.69
N LEU A 37 -22.94 -33.60 28.65
CA LEU A 37 -22.76 -34.14 27.30
C LEU A 37 -21.56 -35.11 27.17
N GLY A 38 -20.49 -34.89 27.94
CA GLY A 38 -19.29 -35.75 27.93
C GLY A 38 -19.37 -36.96 28.86
N LYS A 39 -20.10 -36.84 29.98
CA LYS A 39 -20.23 -37.81 31.08
C LYS A 39 -20.58 -39.26 30.67
N PRO A 40 -21.36 -39.54 29.61
CA PRO A 40 -21.63 -40.92 29.17
C PRO A 40 -20.40 -41.65 28.59
N PHE A 41 -19.36 -40.92 28.20
CA PHE A 41 -18.19 -41.45 27.47
C PHE A 41 -16.90 -41.47 28.28
N GLY A 42 -16.89 -40.79 29.44
CA GLY A 42 -15.73 -40.75 30.32
C GLY A 42 -15.70 -39.58 31.28
N THR A 43 -14.56 -39.46 31.96
CA THR A 43 -14.22 -38.41 32.91
C THR A 43 -13.77 -37.15 32.18
N VAL A 44 -14.58 -36.09 32.27
CA VAL A 44 -14.25 -34.76 31.74
C VAL A 44 -13.35 -34.04 32.76
N VAL A 45 -12.11 -33.73 32.37
CA VAL A 45 -11.08 -33.09 33.21
C VAL A 45 -11.20 -31.57 33.19
N ASN A 46 -11.40 -30.99 32.00
CA ASN A 46 -11.64 -29.56 31.81
C ASN A 46 -12.74 -29.32 30.78
N THR A 47 -13.47 -28.24 30.97
CA THR A 47 -14.26 -27.61 29.91
C THR A 47 -13.84 -26.15 29.72
N LYS A 48 -14.19 -25.57 28.57
CA LYS A 48 -14.00 -24.14 28.29
C LYS A 48 -15.09 -23.67 27.33
N CYS A 49 -16.15 -23.06 27.86
CA CYS A 49 -17.29 -22.57 27.09
C CYS A 49 -17.05 -21.19 26.45
N ASN A 50 -18.03 -20.71 25.66
CA ASN A 50 -18.10 -19.34 25.14
C ASN A 50 -16.87 -18.87 24.32
N VAL A 51 -16.20 -19.77 23.60
CA VAL A 51 -14.98 -19.47 22.84
C VAL A 51 -15.28 -18.98 21.42
N GLY A 52 -14.39 -18.14 20.87
CA GLY A 52 -14.50 -17.56 19.54
C GLY A 52 -15.37 -16.30 19.50
N ALA A 53 -15.28 -15.53 18.41
CA ALA A 53 -15.91 -14.20 18.30
C ALA A 53 -17.43 -14.21 18.55
N ASN A 54 -18.11 -15.33 18.24
CA ASN A 54 -19.56 -15.48 18.37
C ASN A 54 -19.98 -16.21 19.67
N ARG A 55 -19.03 -16.53 20.57
CA ARG A 55 -19.23 -17.33 21.80
C ARG A 55 -19.94 -18.69 21.62
N ASN A 56 -20.04 -19.23 20.40
CA ASN A 56 -20.83 -20.42 20.07
C ASN A 56 -20.01 -21.71 19.91
N GLN A 57 -18.85 -21.77 20.58
CA GLN A 57 -17.88 -22.87 20.52
C GLN A 57 -17.36 -23.16 21.94
N ALA A 58 -16.96 -24.42 22.17
CA ALA A 58 -16.35 -24.84 23.42
C ALA A 58 -15.28 -25.90 23.19
N PHE A 59 -14.47 -26.14 24.21
CA PHE A 59 -13.58 -27.29 24.29
C PHE A 59 -13.96 -28.17 25.49
N ILE A 60 -13.83 -29.48 25.32
CA ILE A 60 -13.97 -30.51 26.37
C ILE A 60 -12.69 -31.35 26.33
N GLU A 61 -12.11 -31.61 27.51
CA GLU A 61 -10.94 -32.45 27.69
C GLU A 61 -11.31 -33.71 28.47
N PHE A 62 -11.01 -34.87 27.91
CA PHE A 62 -11.19 -36.16 28.55
C PHE A 62 -9.89 -36.65 29.22
N GLU A 63 -10.04 -37.43 30.29
CA GLU A 63 -8.92 -38.02 31.03
C GLU A 63 -8.08 -38.95 30.14
N ASP A 64 -8.73 -39.70 29.24
CA ASP A 64 -8.04 -40.55 28.27
C ASP A 64 -8.51 -40.35 26.81
N LEU A 65 -7.58 -40.63 25.89
CA LEU A 65 -7.78 -40.53 24.45
C LEU A 65 -8.90 -41.47 23.97
N ASN A 66 -9.04 -42.65 24.58
CA ASN A 66 -10.07 -43.60 24.20
C ASN A 66 -11.49 -43.10 24.53
N GLN A 67 -11.67 -42.29 25.59
CA GLN A 67 -12.96 -41.68 25.94
C GLN A 67 -13.39 -40.66 24.87
N ALA A 68 -12.45 -39.79 24.44
CA ALA A 68 -12.68 -38.83 23.36
C ALA A 68 -12.99 -39.50 22.00
N ILE A 69 -12.31 -40.63 21.70
CA ILE A 69 -12.59 -41.47 20.53
C ILE A 69 -13.99 -42.12 20.64
N GLN A 70 -14.35 -42.65 21.82
CA GLN A 70 -15.67 -43.25 22.06
C GLN A 70 -16.80 -42.23 21.80
N MET A 71 -16.71 -41.03 22.37
CA MET A 71 -17.70 -39.96 22.15
C MET A 71 -17.90 -39.63 20.65
N ILE A 72 -16.80 -39.46 19.90
CA ILE A 72 -16.89 -39.18 18.46
C ILE A 72 -17.41 -40.39 17.67
N SER A 73 -16.98 -41.61 17.98
CA SER A 73 -17.46 -42.82 17.30
C SER A 73 -18.93 -43.14 17.55
N TYR A 74 -19.42 -42.84 18.76
CA TYR A 74 -20.83 -42.97 19.11
C TYR A 74 -21.69 -42.01 18.30
N TYR A 75 -21.43 -40.69 18.38
CA TYR A 75 -22.22 -39.71 17.63
C TYR A 75 -22.01 -39.77 16.10
N ALA A 76 -20.99 -40.50 15.62
CA ALA A 76 -20.80 -40.81 14.19
C ALA A 76 -21.51 -42.09 13.74
N SER A 77 -22.09 -42.88 14.65
CA SER A 77 -22.82 -44.12 14.36
C SER A 77 -24.26 -44.17 14.91
N SER A 78 -24.62 -43.30 15.85
CA SER A 78 -26.01 -43.10 16.30
C SER A 78 -26.86 -42.39 15.23
N SER A 79 -28.16 -42.70 15.19
CA SER A 79 -29.15 -41.92 14.44
C SER A 79 -29.30 -40.50 15.00
N ASP A 80 -29.07 -40.37 16.30
CA ASP A 80 -29.39 -39.17 17.07
C ASP A 80 -28.11 -38.32 17.20
N PRO A 81 -28.09 -37.08 16.67
CA PRO A 81 -26.93 -36.22 16.75
C PRO A 81 -26.75 -35.64 18.15
N ALA A 82 -25.50 -35.35 18.54
CA ALA A 82 -25.20 -34.61 19.77
C ALA A 82 -25.98 -33.28 19.80
N GLN A 83 -26.72 -33.02 20.90
CA GLN A 83 -27.56 -31.85 21.06
C GLN A 83 -27.39 -31.21 22.44
N VAL A 84 -27.44 -29.88 22.48
CA VAL A 84 -27.50 -29.09 23.73
C VAL A 84 -28.63 -28.07 23.56
N ARG A 85 -29.58 -28.05 24.51
CA ARG A 85 -30.84 -27.27 24.44
C ARG A 85 -31.55 -27.37 23.07
N GLY A 86 -31.62 -28.57 22.49
CA GLY A 86 -32.26 -28.83 21.18
C GLY A 86 -31.51 -28.30 19.96
N LYS A 87 -30.30 -27.73 20.10
CA LYS A 87 -29.43 -27.37 18.97
C LYS A 87 -28.43 -28.49 18.71
N THR A 88 -28.28 -28.87 17.44
CA THR A 88 -27.27 -29.85 17.01
C THR A 88 -25.86 -29.28 17.11
N VAL A 89 -25.01 -29.99 17.84
CA VAL A 89 -23.61 -29.62 18.10
C VAL A 89 -22.70 -30.43 17.18
N TYR A 90 -21.73 -29.76 16.57
CA TYR A 90 -20.73 -30.42 15.73
C TYR A 90 -19.48 -30.73 16.54
N LEU A 91 -19.07 -31.99 16.52
CA LEU A 91 -17.90 -32.53 17.22
C LEU A 91 -16.71 -32.67 16.26
N GLN A 92 -15.54 -32.20 16.67
CA GLN A 92 -14.27 -32.40 15.98
C GLN A 92 -13.18 -32.63 17.01
N TYR A 93 -12.10 -33.36 16.69
CA TYR A 93 -10.88 -33.31 17.50
C TYR A 93 -10.31 -31.89 17.55
N SER A 94 -9.49 -31.60 18.57
CA SER A 94 -8.76 -30.34 18.70
C SER A 94 -7.30 -30.52 18.29
N ASN A 95 -6.71 -29.47 17.70
CA ASN A 95 -5.25 -29.34 17.53
C ASN A 95 -4.51 -29.06 18.87
N ARG A 96 -5.23 -29.05 20.00
CA ARG A 96 -4.65 -28.95 21.35
C ARG A 96 -4.66 -30.33 22.00
N HIS A 97 -3.65 -30.60 22.82
CA HIS A 97 -3.58 -31.82 23.61
C HIS A 97 -4.19 -31.67 25.00
N GLU A 98 -4.23 -30.44 25.54
CA GLU A 98 -4.73 -30.10 26.88
C GLU A 98 -5.47 -28.74 26.88
N ILE A 99 -6.34 -28.48 27.88
CA ILE A 99 -7.00 -27.19 28.10
C ILE A 99 -6.37 -26.44 29.28
N VAL A 100 -5.49 -25.49 28.98
CA VAL A 100 -4.99 -24.56 30.01
C VAL A 100 -6.13 -23.67 30.52
N ASN A 101 -6.55 -23.93 31.75
CA ASN A 101 -7.57 -23.20 32.50
C ASN A 101 -6.93 -22.53 33.72
N ASN A 102 -6.70 -21.21 33.65
CA ASN A 102 -6.28 -20.38 34.78
C ASN A 102 -7.44 -20.15 35.78
N LYS A 103 -8.06 -21.23 36.27
CA LYS A 103 -9.12 -21.23 37.30
C LYS A 103 -8.63 -21.76 38.65
N THR A 104 -7.52 -22.50 38.69
CA THR A 104 -6.99 -23.20 39.87
C THR A 104 -5.67 -22.62 40.41
N ALA A 105 -5.48 -21.30 40.29
CA ALA A 105 -4.32 -20.57 40.82
C ALA A 105 -4.69 -19.44 41.81
N ALA A 106 -5.94 -19.40 42.27
CA ALA A 106 -6.48 -18.32 43.11
C ALA A 106 -6.59 -18.66 44.61
N ASP A 107 -6.11 -19.84 45.03
CA ASP A 107 -6.17 -20.28 46.43
C ASP A 107 -4.89 -21.00 46.92
N VAL A 108 -3.77 -20.81 46.21
CA VAL A 108 -2.44 -21.13 46.74
C VAL A 108 -2.04 -19.99 47.68
N VAL A 109 -1.65 -20.30 48.92
CA VAL A 109 -1.28 -19.29 49.93
C VAL A 109 -0.12 -18.42 49.42
N GLY A 110 -0.28 -17.10 49.50
CA GLY A 110 0.70 -16.13 49.00
C GLY A 110 0.57 -14.76 49.67
N ASN A 111 1.62 -13.94 49.53
CA ASN A 111 1.74 -12.60 50.10
C ASN A 111 0.92 -11.51 49.38
N VAL A 112 0.34 -11.82 48.22
CA VAL A 112 -0.52 -10.91 47.45
C VAL A 112 -1.96 -11.40 47.46
N LEU A 113 -2.87 -10.55 47.92
CA LEU A 113 -4.31 -10.78 47.93
C LEU A 113 -4.97 -10.11 46.73
N LEU A 114 -5.92 -10.81 46.10
CA LEU A 114 -6.86 -10.27 45.12
C LEU A 114 -8.17 -9.96 45.85
N VAL A 115 -8.41 -8.67 46.09
CA VAL A 115 -9.58 -8.11 46.76
C VAL A 115 -10.59 -7.69 45.70
N THR A 116 -11.79 -8.25 45.70
CA THR A 116 -12.93 -7.75 44.94
C THR A 116 -13.82 -6.95 45.86
N VAL A 117 -14.25 -5.76 45.42
CA VAL A 117 -15.20 -4.91 46.13
C VAL A 117 -16.57 -5.11 45.47
N GLU A 118 -17.53 -5.64 46.21
CA GLU A 118 -18.90 -5.91 45.75
C GLU A 118 -19.86 -4.88 46.39
N GLY A 119 -20.64 -4.17 45.56
CA GLY A 119 -21.53 -3.08 45.96
C GLY A 119 -21.78 -2.10 44.81
N ASP A 120 -22.92 -1.41 44.81
CA ASP A 120 -23.35 -0.56 43.67
C ASP A 120 -22.35 0.59 43.40
N ASP A 121 -21.89 1.26 44.46
CA ASP A 121 -20.93 2.37 44.41
C ASP A 121 -19.47 1.94 44.66
N ALA A 122 -19.13 0.67 44.42
CA ALA A 122 -17.76 0.14 44.57
C ALA A 122 -16.68 0.90 43.76
N ARG A 123 -17.11 1.79 42.84
CA ARG A 123 -16.27 2.74 42.10
C ARG A 123 -15.60 3.80 42.98
N MET A 124 -16.18 4.10 44.15
CA MET A 124 -15.81 5.23 45.02
C MET A 124 -14.87 4.85 46.19
N VAL A 125 -14.58 3.57 46.38
CA VAL A 125 -13.64 3.12 47.44
C VAL A 125 -12.21 3.50 47.03
N SER A 126 -11.56 4.37 47.81
CA SER A 126 -10.22 4.86 47.52
C SER A 126 -9.11 3.88 47.95
N ILE A 127 -7.89 4.10 47.46
CA ILE A 127 -6.71 3.35 47.95
C ILE A 127 -6.52 3.56 49.45
N ASP A 128 -6.68 4.78 49.95
CA ASP A 128 -6.36 5.10 51.33
C ASP A 128 -7.36 4.44 52.31
N VAL A 129 -8.61 4.20 51.88
CA VAL A 129 -9.59 3.39 52.62
C VAL A 129 -9.16 1.92 52.68
N LEU A 130 -8.76 1.31 51.55
CA LEU A 130 -8.25 -0.06 51.56
C LEU A 130 -6.93 -0.17 52.34
N HIS A 131 -6.02 0.79 52.20
CA HIS A 131 -4.77 0.81 52.95
C HIS A 131 -5.05 0.81 54.46
N LEU A 132 -5.94 1.67 54.94
CA LEU A 132 -6.30 1.73 56.36
C LEU A 132 -6.91 0.42 56.89
N VAL A 133 -7.77 -0.23 56.09
CA VAL A 133 -8.42 -1.51 56.43
C VAL A 133 -7.40 -2.67 56.46
N PHE A 134 -6.48 -2.73 55.50
CA PHE A 134 -5.50 -3.83 55.39
C PHE A 134 -4.25 -3.60 56.26
N SER A 135 -3.83 -2.35 56.53
CA SER A 135 -2.67 -2.05 57.37
C SER A 135 -2.82 -2.46 58.84
N ALA A 136 -4.06 -2.73 59.28
CA ALA A 136 -4.35 -3.26 60.61
C ALA A 136 -3.78 -4.68 60.85
N PHE A 137 -3.38 -5.40 59.80
CA PHE A 137 -2.89 -6.78 59.87
C PHE A 137 -1.38 -6.93 59.61
N GLY A 138 -0.72 -5.88 59.12
CA GLY A 138 0.69 -5.91 58.72
C GLY A 138 1.04 -4.73 57.81
N PHE A 139 2.33 -4.55 57.50
CA PHE A 139 2.76 -3.48 56.60
C PHE A 139 2.42 -3.84 55.14
N VAL A 140 1.56 -3.03 54.52
CA VAL A 140 1.16 -3.19 53.12
C VAL A 140 2.22 -2.54 52.24
N HIS A 141 2.91 -3.34 51.42
CA HIS A 141 3.97 -2.84 50.53
C HIS A 141 3.39 -2.04 49.36
N LYS A 142 2.40 -2.59 48.67
CA LYS A 142 1.89 -2.07 47.39
C LYS A 142 0.39 -2.33 47.24
N ILE A 143 -0.34 -1.36 46.70
CA ILE A 143 -1.76 -1.50 46.32
C ILE A 143 -1.94 -1.10 44.86
N THR A 144 -2.76 -1.83 44.10
CA THR A 144 -3.12 -1.46 42.71
C THR A 144 -4.55 -1.85 42.36
N PHE A 145 -5.38 -0.86 42.00
CA PHE A 145 -6.74 -1.05 41.50
C PHE A 145 -6.78 -1.27 39.98
N PHE A 146 -7.73 -2.10 39.54
CA PHE A 146 -8.13 -2.24 38.15
C PHE A 146 -9.61 -2.61 38.03
N GLU A 147 -10.23 -2.15 36.95
CA GLU A 147 -11.61 -2.47 36.60
C GLU A 147 -11.61 -3.60 35.56
N LYS A 148 -12.40 -4.65 35.79
CA LYS A 148 -12.63 -5.75 34.82
C LYS A 148 -14.13 -5.88 34.57
N THR A 149 -14.50 -6.63 33.54
CA THR A 149 -15.90 -6.95 33.18
C THR A 149 -16.68 -7.75 34.24
N ALA A 150 -16.11 -7.97 35.43
CA ALA A 150 -16.69 -8.69 36.56
C ALA A 150 -16.70 -7.86 37.87
N GLY A 151 -16.29 -6.58 37.83
CA GLY A 151 -16.34 -5.68 39.00
C GLY A 151 -15.04 -4.92 39.28
N TYR A 152 -15.02 -4.28 40.45
CA TYR A 152 -13.87 -3.53 40.97
C TYR A 152 -12.95 -4.44 41.75
N GLN A 153 -11.66 -4.44 41.38
CA GLN A 153 -10.66 -5.31 41.99
C GLN A 153 -9.40 -4.54 42.34
N ALA A 154 -8.79 -4.89 43.47
CA ALA A 154 -7.49 -4.43 43.91
C ALA A 154 -6.56 -5.62 44.16
N LEU A 155 -5.28 -5.44 43.85
CA LEU A 155 -4.22 -6.30 44.37
C LEU A 155 -3.56 -5.59 45.55
N VAL A 156 -3.45 -6.29 46.67
CA VAL A 156 -2.85 -5.81 47.93
C VAL A 156 -1.70 -6.74 48.27
N GLN A 157 -0.49 -6.21 48.37
CA GLN A 157 0.72 -6.97 48.69
C GLN A 157 1.20 -6.66 50.11
N PHE A 158 1.39 -7.70 50.91
CA PHE A 158 2.06 -7.65 52.20
C PHE A 158 3.54 -8.05 52.09
N SER A 159 4.30 -7.86 53.17
CA SER A 159 5.63 -8.43 53.34
C SER A 159 5.60 -9.97 53.28
N ASP A 160 4.72 -10.59 54.08
CA ASP A 160 4.76 -12.02 54.40
C ASP A 160 3.41 -12.72 54.16
N ALA A 161 3.45 -13.96 53.68
CA ALA A 161 2.26 -14.74 53.36
C ALA A 161 1.35 -15.01 54.58
N ASP A 162 1.91 -15.11 55.79
CA ASP A 162 1.15 -15.30 57.02
C ASP A 162 0.31 -14.06 57.39
N THR A 163 0.84 -12.85 57.14
CA THR A 163 0.10 -11.60 57.36
C THR A 163 -1.04 -11.44 56.34
N ALA A 164 -0.80 -11.78 55.08
CA ALA A 164 -1.83 -11.85 54.04
C ALA A 164 -2.91 -12.90 54.37
N THR A 165 -2.52 -14.05 54.92
CA THR A 165 -3.44 -15.10 55.38
C THR A 165 -4.33 -14.58 56.51
N SER A 166 -3.75 -13.92 57.52
CA SER A 166 -4.48 -13.29 58.63
C SER A 166 -5.49 -12.24 58.13
N ALA A 167 -5.05 -11.35 57.22
CA ALA A 167 -5.92 -10.32 56.65
C ALA A 167 -7.09 -10.92 55.85
N LYS A 168 -6.83 -11.94 55.01
CA LYS A 168 -7.87 -12.68 54.28
C LYS A 168 -8.89 -13.29 55.25
N THR A 169 -8.45 -14.07 56.22
CA THR A 169 -9.34 -14.76 57.19
C THR A 169 -10.17 -13.78 58.04
N ALA A 170 -9.68 -12.56 58.28
CA ALA A 170 -10.37 -11.56 59.08
C ALA A 170 -11.28 -10.60 58.29
N LEU A 171 -11.05 -10.41 56.99
CA LEU A 171 -11.76 -9.42 56.16
C LEU A 171 -12.65 -10.01 55.05
N ASP A 172 -12.44 -11.26 54.65
CA ASP A 172 -13.23 -11.90 53.59
C ASP A 172 -14.70 -12.04 54.01
N GLY A 173 -15.61 -11.67 53.11
CA GLY A 173 -17.05 -11.62 53.34
C GLY A 173 -17.53 -10.50 54.28
N ARG A 174 -16.69 -9.53 54.67
CA ARG A 174 -17.07 -8.42 55.55
C ARG A 174 -17.33 -7.11 54.79
N ASN A 175 -18.19 -6.27 55.36
CA ASN A 175 -18.45 -4.93 54.83
C ASN A 175 -17.39 -3.93 55.30
N ILE A 176 -17.01 -3.00 54.41
CA ILE A 176 -16.20 -1.83 54.78
C ILE A 176 -17.04 -1.00 55.78
N PRO A 177 -16.49 -0.58 56.93
CA PRO A 177 -17.21 0.24 57.89
C PRO A 177 -17.70 1.56 57.25
N SER A 178 -18.97 1.90 57.43
CA SER A 178 -19.60 3.05 56.75
C SER A 178 -18.96 4.39 57.08
N TYR A 179 -18.33 4.55 58.26
CA TYR A 179 -17.59 5.76 58.63
C TYR A 179 -16.26 5.93 57.87
N LEU A 180 -15.85 4.95 57.06
CA LEU A 180 -14.70 5.05 56.14
C LEU A 180 -15.14 5.31 54.68
N LEU A 181 -16.44 5.43 54.42
CA LEU A 181 -17.01 5.71 53.12
C LEU A 181 -17.64 7.12 53.11
N PRO A 182 -17.68 7.81 51.96
CA PRO A 182 -18.46 9.05 51.82
C PRO A 182 -19.96 8.80 52.12
N GLU A 183 -20.67 9.81 52.63
CA GLU A 183 -22.10 9.70 53.01
C GLU A 183 -23.04 9.29 51.86
N GLU A 184 -22.58 9.45 50.61
CA GLU A 184 -23.29 9.10 49.38
C GLU A 184 -23.15 7.62 48.97
N VAL A 185 -22.27 6.84 49.62
CA VAL A 185 -21.84 5.51 49.15
C VAL A 185 -22.51 4.37 49.93
N GLY A 186 -23.14 3.44 49.19
CA GLY A 186 -23.78 2.24 49.76
C GLY A 186 -22.81 1.25 50.45
N GLN A 187 -23.35 0.31 51.23
CA GLN A 187 -22.55 -0.72 51.91
C GLN A 187 -21.79 -1.59 50.89
N CYS A 188 -20.46 -1.50 50.91
CA CYS A 188 -19.57 -2.30 50.07
C CYS A 188 -19.00 -3.48 50.87
N SER A 189 -19.05 -4.69 50.32
CA SER A 189 -18.43 -5.89 50.88
C SER A 189 -17.09 -6.21 50.21
N LEU A 190 -16.20 -6.86 50.97
CA LEU A 190 -14.89 -7.32 50.51
C LEU A 190 -14.91 -8.83 50.31
N LYS A 191 -14.33 -9.28 49.20
CA LYS A 191 -14.21 -10.70 48.83
C LYS A 191 -12.80 -11.01 48.35
N ILE A 192 -12.09 -11.87 49.07
CA ILE A 192 -10.64 -11.90 49.08
C ILE A 192 -10.14 -13.30 48.70
N THR A 193 -9.35 -13.35 47.62
CA THR A 193 -8.71 -14.57 47.11
C THR A 193 -7.20 -14.40 47.09
N TYR A 194 -6.43 -15.48 46.97
CA TYR A 194 -4.99 -15.35 46.76
C TYR A 194 -4.71 -15.00 45.29
N SER A 195 -3.68 -14.19 45.06
CA SER A 195 -3.24 -13.84 43.73
C SER A 195 -2.15 -14.79 43.23
N ALA A 196 -2.12 -15.03 41.92
CA ALA A 196 -1.01 -15.72 41.25
C ALA A 196 0.25 -14.83 41.09
N HIS A 197 0.23 -13.60 41.60
CA HIS A 197 1.38 -12.69 41.63
C HIS A 197 2.11 -12.78 42.98
N THR A 198 3.43 -12.76 42.96
CA THR A 198 4.29 -12.75 44.17
C THR A 198 4.86 -11.36 44.51
N ASP A 199 4.94 -10.47 43.51
CA ASP A 199 5.30 -9.06 43.66
C ASP A 199 4.52 -8.19 42.66
N LEU A 200 4.17 -6.97 43.07
CA LEU A 200 3.50 -5.97 42.24
C LEU A 200 4.50 -4.93 41.73
N THR A 201 4.33 -4.45 40.49
CA THR A 201 5.25 -3.46 39.90
C THR A 201 4.56 -2.11 39.69
N VAL A 202 4.61 -1.27 40.73
CA VAL A 202 4.17 0.13 40.68
C VAL A 202 5.29 1.00 40.13
N LYS A 203 4.99 1.86 39.15
CA LYS A 203 5.97 2.73 38.47
C LYS A 203 5.81 4.22 38.76
N PHE A 204 4.61 4.60 39.23
CA PHE A 204 4.20 5.97 39.50
C PHE A 204 3.21 5.95 40.67
N GLN A 205 3.25 6.95 41.53
CA GLN A 205 2.26 7.13 42.60
C GLN A 205 0.99 7.76 42.00
N SER A 206 -0.18 7.18 42.25
CA SER A 206 -1.48 7.65 41.74
C SER A 206 -2.64 7.24 42.67
N HIS A 207 -3.87 7.67 42.35
CA HIS A 207 -5.08 7.21 43.02
C HIS A 207 -5.49 5.76 42.68
N ARG A 208 -4.78 5.10 41.74
CA ARG A 208 -5.02 3.69 41.35
C ARG A 208 -3.82 2.77 41.55
N SER A 209 -2.65 3.30 41.90
CA SER A 209 -1.44 2.54 42.20
C SER A 209 -0.60 3.27 43.24
N ARG A 210 -0.28 2.60 44.35
CA ARG A 210 0.51 3.18 45.44
C ARG A 210 1.58 2.19 45.88
N ASP A 211 2.80 2.68 46.03
CA ASP A 211 3.93 1.94 46.59
C ASP A 211 4.32 2.60 47.91
N TYR A 212 4.17 1.88 49.02
CA TYR A 212 4.50 2.36 50.35
C TYR A 212 5.94 2.02 50.74
N THR A 213 6.66 1.23 49.94
CA THR A 213 8.08 0.94 50.11
C THR A 213 8.99 2.00 49.47
N ASN A 214 8.52 2.66 48.40
CA ASN A 214 9.28 3.72 47.72
C ASN A 214 8.50 5.04 47.58
N PRO A 215 8.60 5.96 48.56
CA PRO A 215 7.92 7.26 48.51
C PRO A 215 8.51 8.24 47.48
N TYR A 216 9.68 7.95 46.89
CA TYR A 216 10.35 8.80 45.89
C TYR A 216 9.91 8.50 44.45
N LEU A 217 9.01 7.54 44.22
CA LEU A 217 8.42 7.33 42.90
C LEU A 217 7.63 8.57 42.44
N PRO A 218 7.77 9.01 41.17
CA PRO A 218 7.10 10.21 40.70
C PRO A 218 5.58 10.13 40.80
N VAL A 219 4.99 11.17 41.38
CA VAL A 219 3.55 11.39 41.45
C VAL A 219 3.06 11.92 40.11
N ALA A 220 2.04 11.30 39.52
CA ALA A 220 1.42 11.85 38.31
C ALA A 220 0.59 13.10 38.64
N PRO A 221 0.84 14.28 38.04
CA PRO A 221 0.06 15.49 38.34
C PRO A 221 -1.45 15.31 38.06
N SER A 222 -1.79 14.56 37.02
CA SER A 222 -3.16 14.17 36.65
C SER A 222 -3.79 13.11 37.58
N ALA A 223 -3.31 12.99 38.83
CA ALA A 223 -3.87 12.13 39.88
C ALA A 223 -4.16 12.91 41.18
N ILE A 224 -4.10 14.25 41.14
CA ILE A 224 -4.32 15.13 42.30
C ILE A 224 -5.73 15.75 42.29
N ASP A 225 -6.31 16.04 41.13
CA ASP A 225 -7.63 16.71 41.04
C ASP A 225 -8.79 15.75 41.33
N SER A 226 -9.30 15.82 42.56
CA SER A 226 -10.36 14.97 43.09
C SER A 226 -11.74 15.65 43.12
N THR A 227 -12.41 15.76 41.96
CA THR A 227 -13.89 15.95 41.90
C THR A 227 -14.48 15.29 40.65
N GLY A 228 -15.46 14.40 40.84
CA GLY A 228 -16.05 13.57 39.78
C GLY A 228 -17.11 14.26 38.90
N GLN A 229 -16.98 15.55 38.58
CA GLN A 229 -17.98 16.25 37.76
C GLN A 229 -17.79 16.00 36.25
N VAL A 230 -18.75 15.30 35.65
CA VAL A 230 -18.86 15.16 34.19
C VAL A 230 -19.47 16.44 33.62
N ILE A 231 -18.64 17.32 33.06
CA ILE A 231 -19.11 18.50 32.33
C ILE A 231 -19.75 18.04 31.01
N VAL A 232 -21.07 18.15 30.93
CA VAL A 232 -21.86 17.90 29.72
C VAL A 232 -21.98 19.21 28.95
N GLY A 233 -21.45 19.25 27.72
CA GLY A 233 -21.64 20.39 26.82
C GLY A 233 -23.07 20.48 26.29
N VAL A 234 -23.47 21.65 25.80
CA VAL A 234 -24.84 21.93 25.32
C VAL A 234 -25.34 20.93 24.26
N ASP A 235 -24.43 20.36 23.46
CA ASP A 235 -24.73 19.39 22.40
C ASP A 235 -24.92 17.93 22.90
N GLY A 236 -24.93 17.68 24.21
CA GLY A 236 -25.11 16.35 24.81
C GLY A 236 -23.95 15.36 24.59
N LYS A 237 -22.98 15.69 23.74
CA LYS A 237 -21.76 14.90 23.56
C LYS A 237 -20.91 14.93 24.84
N LYS A 238 -20.43 13.75 25.23
CA LYS A 238 -19.50 13.57 26.35
C LYS A 238 -18.17 14.24 26.01
N MET A 239 -17.89 15.41 26.60
CA MET A 239 -16.58 16.05 26.47
C MET A 239 -15.53 15.15 27.13
N GLU A 240 -14.50 14.79 26.38
CA GLU A 240 -13.26 14.27 26.99
C GLU A 240 -12.53 15.46 27.63
N PRO A 241 -11.93 15.28 28.83
CA PRO A 241 -11.26 16.37 29.54
C PRO A 241 -10.12 16.96 28.71
N GLU A 242 -9.84 18.25 28.92
CA GLU A 242 -8.82 18.96 28.16
C GLU A 242 -7.42 18.36 28.43
N SER A 243 -6.65 18.19 27.36
CA SER A 243 -5.37 17.49 27.40
C SER A 243 -4.34 18.24 26.57
N ASN A 244 -3.10 18.25 27.04
CA ASN A 244 -1.94 18.77 26.32
C ASN A 244 -1.57 17.92 25.09
N VAL A 245 -2.18 16.74 24.93
CA VAL A 245 -2.04 15.88 23.74
C VAL A 245 -3.32 15.90 22.93
N LEU A 246 -3.20 16.28 21.66
CA LEU A 246 -4.26 16.21 20.65
C LEU A 246 -4.14 14.93 19.83
N LEU A 247 -5.29 14.35 19.46
CA LEU A 247 -5.42 13.29 18.47
C LEU A 247 -6.02 13.90 17.20
N ALA A 248 -5.20 14.10 16.18
CA ALA A 248 -5.64 14.51 14.85
C ALA A 248 -5.91 13.26 13.99
N SER A 249 -7.12 13.13 13.46
CA SER A 249 -7.48 12.20 12.40
C SER A 249 -7.50 12.97 11.07
N ILE A 250 -6.92 12.43 10.01
CA ILE A 250 -6.85 13.09 8.70
C ILE A 250 -7.76 12.38 7.70
N GLU A 251 -8.74 13.11 7.19
CA GLU A 251 -9.76 12.64 6.24
C GLU A 251 -9.54 13.27 4.84
N ASN A 252 -10.17 12.72 3.80
CA ASN A 252 -9.96 13.12 2.39
C ASN A 252 -8.47 13.14 1.98
N MET A 253 -7.75 12.06 2.32
CA MET A 253 -6.32 11.89 2.05
C MET A 253 -6.03 11.60 0.57
N GLN A 254 -5.94 12.65 -0.25
CA GLN A 254 -5.49 12.55 -1.65
C GLN A 254 -3.98 12.79 -1.82
N TYR A 255 -3.37 13.54 -0.89
CA TYR A 255 -1.93 13.82 -0.85
C TYR A 255 -1.30 13.22 0.41
N ALA A 256 -0.03 12.85 0.33
CA ALA A 256 0.69 12.25 1.45
C ALA A 256 1.13 13.33 2.47
N VAL A 257 0.51 13.32 3.66
CA VAL A 257 0.86 14.22 4.76
C VAL A 257 2.07 13.67 5.52
N THR A 258 3.19 14.40 5.51
CA THR A 258 4.41 14.02 6.25
C THR A 258 4.42 14.56 7.68
N LEU A 259 5.37 14.08 8.50
CA LEU A 259 5.60 14.59 9.85
C LEU A 259 5.93 16.08 9.83
N ASP A 260 6.71 16.53 8.84
CA ASP A 260 7.17 17.91 8.71
C ASP A 260 6.01 18.86 8.34
N VAL A 261 5.05 18.38 7.54
CA VAL A 261 3.81 19.12 7.24
C VAL A 261 2.96 19.28 8.51
N LEU A 262 2.75 18.20 9.28
CA LEU A 262 2.03 18.29 10.55
C LEU A 262 2.76 19.17 11.58
N HIS A 263 4.10 19.07 11.66
CA HIS A 263 4.89 19.95 12.51
C HIS A 263 4.71 21.41 12.09
N THR A 264 4.77 21.73 10.80
CA THR A 264 4.58 23.08 10.29
C THR A 264 3.19 23.64 10.63
N VAL A 265 2.13 22.86 10.41
CA VAL A 265 0.75 23.27 10.71
C VAL A 265 0.53 23.50 12.20
N PHE A 266 0.96 22.55 13.05
CA PHE A 266 0.71 22.63 14.50
C PHE A 266 1.69 23.57 15.24
N ALA A 267 2.90 23.81 14.73
CA ALA A 267 3.85 24.74 15.34
C ALA A 267 3.44 26.22 15.26
N THR A 268 2.48 26.57 14.40
CA THR A 268 1.93 27.95 14.32
C THR A 268 1.25 28.41 15.62
N PHE A 269 0.76 27.48 16.44
CA PHE A 269 0.08 27.78 17.72
C PHE A 269 1.00 27.71 18.95
N GLY A 270 2.17 27.09 18.83
CA GLY A 270 3.14 26.96 19.91
C GLY A 270 4.14 25.82 19.67
N ALA A 271 5.15 25.71 20.53
CA ALA A 271 6.20 24.70 20.38
C ALA A 271 5.66 23.27 20.58
N VAL A 272 5.65 22.47 19.52
CA VAL A 272 5.26 21.05 19.59
C VAL A 272 6.41 20.23 20.20
N GLN A 273 6.15 19.47 21.26
CA GLN A 273 7.16 18.62 21.90
C GLN A 273 7.40 17.32 21.14
N LYS A 274 6.32 16.64 20.71
CA LYS A 274 6.36 15.30 20.12
C LYS A 274 5.21 15.13 19.14
N ILE A 275 5.48 14.48 18.00
CA ILE A 275 4.46 14.01 17.04
C ILE A 275 4.64 12.50 16.85
N ALA A 276 3.55 11.75 16.95
CA ALA A 276 3.52 10.31 16.73
C ALA A 276 2.40 9.95 15.73
N MET A 277 2.77 9.68 14.48
CA MET A 277 1.85 9.27 13.42
C MET A 277 1.66 7.74 13.39
N PHE A 278 0.46 7.29 13.08
CA PHE A 278 0.09 5.88 12.95
C PHE A 278 -1.20 5.72 12.13
N ASP A 279 -1.28 4.65 11.34
CA ASP A 279 -2.52 4.30 10.64
C ASP A 279 -3.44 3.48 11.56
N LYS A 280 -4.74 3.82 11.56
CA LYS A 280 -5.75 3.13 12.34
C LYS A 280 -7.05 3.02 11.55
N ASN A 281 -7.57 1.79 11.43
CA ASN A 281 -8.78 1.48 10.66
C ASN A 281 -8.73 1.91 9.16
N GLY A 282 -7.54 2.12 8.60
CA GLY A 282 -7.36 2.62 7.22
C GLY A 282 -7.37 4.15 7.09
N GLY A 283 -7.55 4.90 8.19
CA GLY A 283 -7.34 6.34 8.26
C GLY A 283 -5.99 6.67 8.87
N MET A 284 -5.38 7.77 8.41
CA MET A 284 -4.11 8.27 8.91
C MET A 284 -4.35 9.13 10.15
N GLN A 285 -3.68 8.84 11.26
CA GLN A 285 -3.86 9.56 12.53
C GLN A 285 -2.51 10.01 13.11
N ALA A 286 -2.52 11.09 13.89
CA ALA A 286 -1.37 11.62 14.58
C ALA A 286 -1.73 12.04 16.01
N LEU A 287 -0.84 11.74 16.96
CA LEU A 287 -0.86 12.33 18.29
C LEU A 287 0.16 13.47 18.33
N ILE A 288 -0.27 14.67 18.72
CA ILE A 288 0.54 15.89 18.83
C ILE A 288 0.55 16.32 20.29
N GLN A 289 1.74 16.44 20.89
CA GLN A 289 1.91 16.86 22.28
C GLN A 289 2.47 18.28 22.37
N TYR A 290 1.78 19.14 23.10
CA TYR A 290 2.23 20.47 23.52
C TYR A 290 2.76 20.45 24.97
N PRO A 291 3.58 21.45 25.36
CA PRO A 291 4.08 21.57 26.74
C PRO A 291 2.98 21.91 27.75
N ASP A 292 1.89 22.54 27.30
CA ASP A 292 0.79 23.01 28.13
C ASP A 292 -0.57 22.72 27.48
N VAL A 293 -1.63 22.75 28.30
CA VAL A 293 -3.00 22.46 27.84
C VAL A 293 -3.57 23.64 27.04
N GLN A 294 -3.23 24.89 27.36
CA GLN A 294 -3.84 26.07 26.74
C GLN A 294 -3.47 26.20 25.26
N THR A 295 -2.21 25.96 24.89
CA THR A 295 -1.79 25.85 23.50
C THR A 295 -2.51 24.71 22.76
N ALA A 296 -2.75 23.57 23.42
CA ALA A 296 -3.52 22.47 22.83
C ALA A 296 -5.00 22.85 22.59
N VAL A 297 -5.64 23.58 23.52
CA VAL A 297 -7.00 24.14 23.34
C VAL A 297 -7.04 25.10 22.15
N MET A 298 -6.09 26.03 22.06
CA MET A 298 -6.01 27.00 20.96
C MET A 298 -5.80 26.33 19.59
N ALA A 299 -4.84 25.40 19.50
CA ALA A 299 -4.55 24.68 18.26
C ALA A 299 -5.75 23.86 17.79
N LYS A 300 -6.44 23.15 18.70
CA LYS A 300 -7.68 22.43 18.39
C LYS A 300 -8.77 23.37 17.89
N GLY A 301 -9.02 24.48 18.60
CA GLY A 301 -10.07 25.44 18.24
C GLY A 301 -9.89 26.12 16.89
N ALA A 302 -8.66 26.17 16.36
CA ALA A 302 -8.34 26.78 15.07
C ALA A 302 -8.16 25.77 13.92
N LEU A 303 -7.72 24.54 14.21
CA LEU A 303 -7.46 23.50 13.21
C LEU A 303 -8.59 22.47 13.04
N GLU A 304 -9.60 22.47 13.91
CA GLU A 304 -10.78 21.60 13.76
C GLU A 304 -11.51 21.86 12.44
N GLY A 305 -11.59 20.83 11.58
CA GLY A 305 -12.19 20.94 10.26
C GLY A 305 -11.34 21.69 9.21
N HIS A 306 -10.13 22.13 9.55
CA HIS A 306 -9.22 22.80 8.61
C HIS A 306 -8.62 21.80 7.61
N CYS A 307 -8.31 22.25 6.39
CA CYS A 307 -7.71 21.40 5.35
C CYS A 307 -6.23 21.75 5.20
N ILE A 308 -5.35 20.74 5.15
CA ILE A 308 -3.90 20.95 5.08
C ILE A 308 -3.46 21.50 3.71
N TYR A 309 -4.23 21.23 2.65
CA TYR A 309 -3.96 21.69 1.29
C TYR A 309 -5.16 22.41 0.68
N ASP A 310 -4.87 23.42 -0.16
CA ASP A 310 -5.88 24.12 -0.95
C ASP A 310 -6.71 23.17 -1.81
N GLY A 311 -8.00 23.48 -1.96
CA GLY A 311 -8.98 22.61 -2.64
C GLY A 311 -9.74 21.65 -1.71
N GLY A 312 -9.50 21.67 -0.40
CA GLY A 312 -10.30 20.92 0.59
C GLY A 312 -9.81 19.49 0.86
N PHE A 313 -8.53 19.23 0.61
CA PHE A 313 -7.90 17.92 0.80
C PHE A 313 -7.19 17.82 2.15
N CYS A 314 -7.07 16.59 2.67
CA CYS A 314 -6.41 16.30 3.94
C CYS A 314 -7.00 17.13 5.10
N LYS A 315 -8.29 16.93 5.37
CA LYS A 315 -9.07 17.62 6.40
C LYS A 315 -8.76 17.06 7.79
N LEU A 316 -8.49 17.93 8.74
CA LEU A 316 -8.22 17.60 10.14
C LEU A 316 -9.51 17.49 10.95
N HIS A 317 -9.62 16.44 11.77
CA HIS A 317 -10.59 16.31 12.86
C HIS A 317 -9.84 15.99 14.15
N ILE A 318 -9.97 16.81 15.19
CA ILE A 318 -9.04 16.88 16.32
C ILE A 318 -9.77 16.69 17.66
N THR A 319 -9.55 15.55 18.31
CA THR A 319 -10.02 15.33 19.68
C THR A 319 -8.90 15.57 20.69
N TYR A 320 -9.25 15.82 21.95
CA TYR A 320 -8.28 15.61 23.03
C TYR A 320 -7.92 14.13 23.11
N SER A 321 -6.71 13.82 23.57
CA SER A 321 -6.24 12.46 23.79
C SER A 321 -6.22 12.13 25.27
N ARG A 322 -6.63 10.90 25.61
CA ARG A 322 -6.54 10.34 26.97
C ARG A 322 -5.11 10.01 27.41
N HIS A 323 -4.12 10.21 26.53
CA HIS A 323 -2.70 10.19 26.88
C HIS A 323 -2.25 11.60 27.25
N THR A 324 -1.52 11.77 28.35
CA THR A 324 -0.95 13.06 28.80
C THR A 324 0.54 13.23 28.50
N ASP A 325 1.25 12.13 28.22
CA ASP A 325 2.61 12.14 27.67
C ASP A 325 2.79 11.01 26.64
N LEU A 326 3.41 11.35 25.50
CA LEU A 326 3.82 10.41 24.48
C LEU A 326 5.19 9.83 24.87
N SER A 327 5.18 8.74 25.64
CA SER A 327 6.39 7.99 25.96
C SER A 327 6.88 7.19 24.75
N ILE A 328 8.07 7.53 24.26
CA ILE A 328 8.70 6.91 23.09
C ILE A 328 10.04 6.30 23.54
N LYS A 329 10.14 4.97 23.49
CA LYS A 329 11.39 4.25 23.78
C LYS A 329 12.42 4.50 22.68
N GLY A 330 13.30 5.47 22.88
CA GLY A 330 14.56 5.57 22.12
C GLY A 330 15.59 4.60 22.69
N TYR A 331 16.15 3.73 21.85
CA TYR A 331 17.36 2.98 22.18
C TYR A 331 18.59 3.80 21.80
N CYS A 332 19.47 4.07 22.76
CA CYS A 332 20.83 4.55 22.50
C CYS A 332 21.79 3.37 22.67
N GLY A 333 22.73 3.19 21.74
CA GLY A 333 23.53 1.96 21.63
C GLY A 333 24.77 1.94 22.53
N GLY A 334 24.91 0.87 23.31
CA GLY A 334 26.15 0.44 23.99
C GLY A 334 26.43 -1.03 23.69
N LEU A 335 27.70 -1.45 23.77
CA LEU A 335 28.15 -2.80 23.41
C LEU A 335 28.17 -3.75 24.62
N GLN A 336 27.47 -4.88 24.55
CA GLN A 336 27.99 -6.24 24.80
C GLN A 336 26.89 -7.32 24.58
N GLU A 337 27.15 -8.58 24.99
CA GLU A 337 26.71 -9.81 24.30
C GLU A 337 25.35 -10.43 24.72
N GLU A 338 24.69 -11.02 23.71
CA GLU A 338 23.71 -12.15 23.67
C GLU A 338 22.35 -12.19 24.43
N GLU A 339 21.48 -13.06 23.88
CA GLU A 339 20.17 -13.61 24.32
C GLU A 339 18.92 -12.71 24.53
N ASP A 340 18.26 -12.45 23.40
CA ASP A 340 16.84 -12.80 23.14
C ASP A 340 15.68 -12.26 24.04
N LYS A 341 15.08 -11.11 23.62
CA LYS A 341 13.65 -11.04 23.20
C LYS A 341 13.21 -9.69 22.61
N LYS A 342 12.53 -9.78 21.45
CA LYS A 342 11.44 -8.93 20.88
C LYS A 342 11.17 -7.54 21.50
N GLU A 343 11.15 -6.47 20.67
CA GLU A 343 9.92 -5.74 20.27
C GLU A 343 10.17 -4.73 19.12
N TYR A 344 9.08 -4.29 18.46
CA TYR A 344 8.97 -3.44 17.27
C TYR A 344 9.79 -2.13 17.25
N SER A 345 10.23 -1.76 16.04
CA SER A 345 10.71 -0.40 15.72
C SER A 345 9.56 0.52 15.35
N ARG A 346 9.49 1.69 16.02
CA ARG A 346 8.75 2.88 15.57
C ARG A 346 9.76 3.86 14.97
N LYS A 347 9.44 4.52 13.87
CA LYS A 347 10.23 5.67 13.40
C LYS A 347 9.77 6.94 14.12
N THR A 348 10.67 7.52 14.90
CA THR A 348 10.54 8.86 15.48
C THR A 348 11.92 9.50 15.46
N LEU A 349 12.01 10.74 14.98
CA LEU A 349 13.20 11.58 15.18
C LEU A 349 12.93 12.53 16.34
N LEU A 350 13.88 12.61 17.28
CA LEU A 350 13.85 13.61 18.35
C LEU A 350 14.43 14.92 17.82
N LEU A 351 13.58 15.93 17.63
CA LEU A 351 14.03 17.31 17.52
C LEU A 351 14.32 17.82 18.94
N SER A 352 15.58 18.14 19.24
CA SER A 352 15.95 18.78 20.50
C SER A 352 15.64 20.27 20.44
N PRO A 353 14.94 20.86 21.43
CA PRO A 353 14.68 22.29 21.46
C PRO A 353 16.00 23.04 21.68
N MET A 354 16.39 23.92 20.75
CA MET A 354 17.46 24.88 21.02
C MET A 354 16.94 25.94 21.99
N SER A 355 17.42 25.88 23.24
CA SER A 355 17.12 26.84 24.28
C SER A 355 17.65 28.22 23.93
N SER A 356 16.76 29.20 23.82
CA SER A 356 17.15 30.62 23.80
C SER A 356 17.73 31.06 25.15
N SER A 357 18.55 32.11 25.10
CA SER A 357 19.12 32.88 26.23
C SER A 357 20.12 32.17 27.16
N THR A 358 21.41 32.52 27.03
CA THR A 358 22.10 33.31 28.09
C THR A 358 23.41 33.96 27.61
N LEU A 359 23.53 35.26 27.91
CA LEU A 359 24.72 36.07 28.25
C LEU A 359 26.07 35.94 27.47
N GLN A 360 26.34 36.97 26.67
CA GLN A 360 27.56 37.80 26.64
C GLN A 360 28.89 37.27 27.24
N ALA A 361 29.81 36.86 26.37
CA ALA A 361 31.26 37.16 26.42
C ALA A 361 31.82 37.06 24.98
N SER A 362 32.42 38.07 24.34
CA SER A 362 33.56 38.96 24.67
C SER A 362 34.92 38.38 24.30
N LEU A 363 35.50 38.88 23.18
CA LEU A 363 36.88 38.65 22.68
C LEU A 363 37.14 37.20 22.20
N LEU A 364 38.05 36.87 21.26
CA LEU A 364 38.96 37.61 20.36
C LEU A 364 39.23 36.67 19.15
N LEU A 365 39.22 37.08 17.88
CA LEU A 365 40.42 37.47 17.09
C LEU A 365 40.02 37.81 15.63
N ARG A 366 40.88 38.56 14.92
CA ARG A 366 40.66 39.04 13.54
C ARG A 366 41.33 38.15 12.48
N PRO A 367 40.78 38.01 11.26
CA PRO A 367 41.57 37.96 10.03
C PRO A 367 42.00 39.38 9.58
N PRO A 368 43.16 39.57 8.92
CA PRO A 368 43.64 40.88 8.49
C PRO A 368 42.91 41.42 7.25
N LEU A 369 42.90 42.74 7.11
CA LEU A 369 42.32 43.47 5.98
C LEU A 369 43.33 43.71 4.85
N HIS A 370 42.86 43.59 3.62
CA HIS A 370 43.33 44.33 2.45
C HIS A 370 42.13 44.52 1.52
N SER A 371 41.76 45.67 0.96
CA SER A 371 42.09 47.08 1.21
C SER A 371 41.38 47.88 0.10
N LEU A 372 40.49 48.81 0.46
CA LEU A 372 39.99 49.92 -0.39
C LEU A 372 39.02 49.52 -1.54
N ARG A 373 37.97 50.29 -1.89
CA ARG A 373 37.62 51.68 -1.51
C ARG A 373 36.09 51.90 -1.44
N PHE A 374 35.71 52.92 -0.68
CA PHE A 374 34.38 53.53 -0.53
C PHE A 374 33.60 53.79 -1.84
N ASN A 375 32.26 53.72 -1.79
CA ASN A 375 31.46 54.95 -1.61
C ASN A 375 30.14 54.70 -0.83
N THR A 376 29.52 55.77 -0.32
CA THR A 376 28.40 55.73 0.65
C THR A 376 27.36 56.82 0.39
N GLN A 377 26.07 56.47 0.42
CA GLN A 377 24.87 57.32 0.66
C GLN A 377 23.61 56.42 0.50
N SER A 378 22.53 56.52 1.28
CA SER A 378 22.26 57.10 2.61
C SER A 378 21.09 56.29 3.23
N LEU A 379 20.98 56.05 4.54
CA LEU A 379 20.39 56.93 5.57
C LEU A 379 19.22 57.83 5.05
N SER A 380 18.04 57.91 5.68
CA SER A 380 17.58 57.34 6.97
C SER A 380 16.04 57.48 7.12
N SER A 381 15.50 57.08 8.30
CA SER A 381 14.24 57.56 8.93
C SER A 381 12.91 56.82 8.63
N VAL A 382 11.97 56.64 9.59
CA VAL A 382 12.02 56.50 11.07
C VAL A 382 10.66 55.99 11.62
N TYR A 383 10.69 55.25 12.74
CA TYR A 383 9.60 54.71 13.59
C TYR A 383 8.18 55.35 13.60
N ARG A 384 7.13 54.49 13.62
CA ARG A 384 6.19 54.19 14.76
C ARG A 384 5.07 53.23 14.27
N LEU A 385 4.61 52.17 14.93
CA LEU A 385 4.18 51.84 16.32
C LEU A 385 2.69 52.12 16.65
N SER A 386 1.97 51.06 17.06
CA SER A 386 0.68 51.02 17.83
C SER A 386 -0.61 51.51 17.14
N SER A 387 -1.85 51.11 17.51
CA SER A 387 -2.39 49.84 18.09
C SER A 387 -3.94 49.93 18.26
N THR A 388 -4.66 48.79 18.31
CA THR A 388 -6.12 48.67 18.61
C THR A 388 -7.07 49.27 17.54
N GLN A 389 -8.37 48.95 17.45
CA GLN A 389 -9.33 48.34 18.42
C GLN A 389 -10.39 47.43 17.73
N PHE A 390 -11.34 46.86 18.48
CA PHE A 390 -12.23 45.73 18.07
C PHE A 390 -13.72 46.12 17.97
N ARG A 391 -14.51 45.37 17.17
CA ARG A 391 -16.01 45.34 17.06
C ARG A 391 -16.66 46.60 16.43
N SER A 392 -17.89 46.57 15.89
CA SER A 392 -18.98 45.55 15.87
C SER A 392 -19.79 45.52 14.54
N ILE A 393 -20.53 44.43 14.30
CA ILE A 393 -21.48 44.23 13.18
C ILE A 393 -22.87 44.83 13.53
N PRO A 394 -23.64 45.34 12.55
CA PRO A 394 -24.91 44.70 12.19
C PRO A 394 -25.18 44.63 10.66
N CYS A 395 -26.04 43.70 10.22
CA CYS A 395 -26.48 43.54 8.83
C CYS A 395 -27.89 44.11 8.60
N SER A 396 -28.17 44.60 7.38
CA SER A 396 -29.53 44.70 6.82
C SER A 396 -29.53 44.78 5.28
N LEU A 397 -30.61 44.31 4.64
CA LEU A 397 -30.82 44.36 3.18
C LEU A 397 -31.51 45.67 2.75
N GLY A 398 -31.47 46.04 1.46
CA GLY A 398 -32.45 46.98 0.90
C GLY A 398 -32.19 47.65 -0.45
N HIS A 399 -32.28 46.88 -1.56
CA HIS A 399 -32.86 47.23 -2.89
C HIS A 399 -32.53 48.53 -3.68
N ASP A 400 -32.90 48.48 -4.98
CA ASP A 400 -33.15 49.59 -5.94
C ASP A 400 -31.96 50.38 -6.55
N ASN A 401 -32.01 50.88 -7.81
CA ASN A 401 -32.68 50.42 -9.05
C ASN A 401 -32.15 51.21 -10.31
N VAL A 402 -32.47 50.76 -11.53
CA VAL A 402 -32.47 51.50 -12.85
C VAL A 402 -31.14 52.04 -13.47
N ALA A 403 -30.86 51.57 -14.70
CA ALA A 403 -30.43 52.18 -16.00
C ALA A 403 -29.69 53.56 -16.10
N SER A 404 -29.10 54.03 -17.23
CA SER A 404 -29.09 53.59 -18.66
C SER A 404 -27.94 54.21 -19.51
N ASP A 405 -27.42 53.45 -20.49
CA ASP A 405 -27.02 53.81 -21.88
C ASP A 405 -26.00 54.91 -22.30
N SER A 406 -25.47 54.68 -23.52
CA SER A 406 -24.87 55.62 -24.51
C SER A 406 -23.35 55.95 -24.36
N ASP A 407 -22.55 56.18 -25.44
CA ASP A 407 -22.90 56.35 -26.87
C ASP A 407 -21.71 56.14 -27.88
N PHE A 408 -22.02 56.18 -29.19
CA PHE A 408 -21.22 56.48 -30.41
C PHE A 408 -20.35 55.44 -31.17
N LEU A 409 -20.53 55.47 -32.52
CA LEU A 409 -19.71 54.87 -33.60
C LEU A 409 -19.84 55.67 -34.91
N PRO A 410 -18.81 55.70 -35.79
CA PRO A 410 -18.96 55.71 -37.27
C PRO A 410 -18.10 54.60 -37.95
N LYS A 411 -18.50 53.89 -39.04
CA LYS A 411 -18.83 54.29 -40.44
C LYS A 411 -17.62 54.81 -41.26
N GLU A 412 -17.34 54.41 -42.52
CA GLU A 412 -17.93 53.38 -43.43
C GLU A 412 -17.02 53.14 -44.68
N ALA A 413 -17.29 52.09 -45.49
CA ALA A 413 -16.88 51.89 -46.92
C ALA A 413 -15.36 51.66 -47.26
N SER A 414 -14.95 50.93 -48.33
CA SER A 414 -15.66 50.08 -49.33
C SER A 414 -14.72 49.14 -50.16
N TRP A 415 -15.12 47.87 -50.34
CA TRP A 415 -14.92 46.98 -51.53
C TRP A 415 -13.47 46.56 -51.93
N SER A 416 -13.18 45.36 -52.48
CA SER A 416 -13.95 44.11 -52.69
C SER A 416 -13.01 42.94 -53.08
N GLY A 417 -13.30 41.70 -52.66
CA GLY A 417 -12.59 40.47 -53.08
C GLY A 417 -13.19 39.19 -52.45
N ASP A 418 -13.14 38.06 -53.16
CA ASP A 418 -14.00 36.88 -52.91
C ASP A 418 -13.39 35.72 -52.08
N ILE A 419 -14.22 34.69 -51.85
CA ILE A 419 -13.95 33.28 -51.45
C ILE A 419 -14.00 32.93 -49.94
N ASP A 420 -15.25 32.77 -49.47
CA ASP A 420 -15.83 31.46 -49.06
C ASP A 420 -15.12 30.57 -47.99
N ARG A 421 -15.43 30.77 -46.69
CA ARG A 421 -16.25 29.85 -45.85
C ARG A 421 -16.19 30.13 -44.34
N ASN A 422 -17.37 30.26 -43.72
CA ASN A 422 -17.56 30.35 -42.26
C ASN A 422 -18.29 29.10 -41.71
N VAL A 423 -18.04 28.74 -40.45
CA VAL A 423 -19.05 28.15 -39.56
C VAL A 423 -18.90 28.76 -38.15
N ALA A 424 -19.99 29.34 -37.67
CA ALA A 424 -20.28 29.83 -36.32
C ALA A 424 -21.83 29.94 -36.25
N ASP A 425 -22.55 30.01 -35.13
CA ASP A 425 -22.20 29.83 -33.71
C ASP A 425 -23.46 29.41 -32.91
N SER A 426 -23.30 29.16 -31.60
CA SER A 426 -24.32 29.21 -30.51
C SER A 426 -25.85 29.23 -30.78
N ALA A 427 -26.53 28.19 -30.26
CA ALA A 427 -27.75 28.19 -29.40
C ALA A 427 -29.11 28.85 -29.79
N VAL A 428 -30.20 28.35 -29.16
CA VAL A 428 -31.37 29.05 -28.53
C VAL A 428 -32.60 28.08 -28.43
N THR A 429 -33.66 28.45 -27.70
CA THR A 429 -34.49 27.56 -26.84
C THR A 429 -35.98 27.38 -27.24
N GLU A 430 -36.48 26.17 -26.95
CA GLU A 430 -37.81 25.81 -26.35
C GLU A 430 -39.19 25.91 -27.07
N GLN A 431 -40.07 24.99 -26.62
CA GLN A 431 -41.55 24.93 -26.63
C GLN A 431 -42.36 24.59 -27.91
N GLY A 432 -43.38 23.73 -27.72
CA GLY A 432 -44.55 23.55 -28.61
C GLY A 432 -44.72 22.16 -29.23
N THR A 433 -45.66 21.33 -28.73
CA THR A 433 -45.93 19.96 -29.23
C THR A 433 -47.39 19.71 -29.59
N SER A 434 -47.66 19.17 -30.78
CA SER A 434 -48.75 18.21 -31.04
C SER A 434 -48.64 17.57 -32.44
N GLU A 435 -49.38 16.47 -32.61
CA GLU A 435 -49.62 15.58 -33.77
C GLU A 435 -49.67 16.28 -35.16
N ASP A 436 -49.28 15.67 -36.30
CA ASP A 436 -49.96 14.48 -36.86
C ASP A 436 -49.26 13.78 -38.06
N ILE A 437 -49.69 12.53 -38.35
CA ILE A 437 -49.70 11.72 -39.62
C ILE A 437 -48.50 11.68 -40.62
N LEU A 438 -48.12 10.44 -41.02
CA LEU A 438 -47.21 10.09 -42.14
C LEU A 438 -47.90 10.06 -43.53
N VAL A 439 -47.15 9.97 -44.64
CA VAL A 439 -47.18 8.83 -45.62
C VAL A 439 -46.38 9.09 -46.92
N ASN A 440 -45.84 7.99 -47.52
CA ASN A 440 -45.29 7.85 -48.89
C ASN A 440 -43.97 8.57 -49.26
N ARG A 441 -43.19 8.11 -50.26
CA ARG A 441 -42.80 6.74 -50.70
C ARG A 441 -41.63 6.88 -51.69
N GLY A 442 -40.62 6.02 -51.63
CA GLY A 442 -39.48 6.06 -52.57
C GLY A 442 -39.75 5.40 -53.93
N VAL A 443 -38.88 5.69 -54.91
CA VAL A 443 -38.77 5.03 -56.23
C VAL A 443 -37.28 4.94 -56.62
N ASP A 444 -36.91 3.87 -57.33
CA ASP A 444 -35.56 3.57 -57.84
C ASP A 444 -35.27 4.20 -59.24
N GLU A 445 -34.20 3.69 -59.86
CA GLU A 445 -33.89 3.64 -61.31
C GLU A 445 -33.07 4.79 -61.96
N ALA A 446 -32.44 4.41 -63.07
CA ALA A 446 -31.44 5.15 -63.82
C ALA A 446 -31.80 5.19 -65.32
N VAL A 447 -31.08 6.00 -66.11
CA VAL A 447 -31.34 6.20 -67.56
C VAL A 447 -30.25 5.53 -68.42
N VAL A 448 -30.62 5.04 -69.61
CA VAL A 448 -29.84 4.10 -70.43
C VAL A 448 -29.87 4.43 -71.93
N SER A 449 -28.71 4.42 -72.60
CA SER A 449 -28.46 4.10 -74.02
C SER A 449 -26.94 4.04 -74.27
N ASN A 450 -26.31 3.12 -75.02
CA ASN A 450 -26.55 2.48 -76.34
C ASN A 450 -26.32 3.40 -77.55
N ALA A 451 -25.69 3.00 -78.66
CA ALA A 451 -24.77 1.89 -78.97
C ALA A 451 -24.23 2.07 -80.42
N GLU A 452 -23.07 1.48 -80.78
CA GLU A 452 -22.65 1.29 -82.18
C GLU A 452 -21.90 -0.06 -82.40
N ASP A 453 -21.36 -0.33 -83.59
CA ASP A 453 -21.57 -1.64 -84.25
C ASP A 453 -20.40 -2.67 -84.23
N ARG A 454 -20.80 -3.96 -84.10
CA ARG A 454 -20.22 -5.22 -84.66
C ARG A 454 -18.83 -5.80 -84.31
N ASN A 455 -18.89 -7.13 -84.05
CA ASN A 455 -17.93 -8.22 -84.37
C ASN A 455 -16.64 -8.39 -83.50
N LYS A 456 -16.17 -9.60 -83.16
CA LYS A 456 -16.48 -11.01 -83.53
C LYS A 456 -16.59 -11.88 -82.26
N LYS A 457 -17.62 -12.74 -82.11
CA LYS A 457 -17.59 -14.23 -82.26
C LYS A 457 -16.55 -14.97 -81.39
N GLU A 458 -16.85 -16.03 -80.64
CA GLU A 458 -18.07 -16.88 -80.45
C GLU A 458 -17.91 -17.66 -79.09
N LYS A 459 -18.75 -18.58 -78.56
CA LYS A 459 -19.84 -19.44 -79.08
C LYS A 459 -20.74 -19.94 -77.90
N SER A 460 -22.07 -20.03 -78.09
CA SER A 460 -23.10 -20.95 -77.49
C SER A 460 -22.88 -21.64 -76.11
N LYS A 461 -23.86 -21.75 -75.18
CA LYS A 461 -25.23 -22.31 -75.32
C LYS A 461 -26.22 -21.88 -74.20
N PHE A 462 -27.53 -22.04 -74.46
CA PHE A 462 -28.67 -21.98 -73.51
C PHE A 462 -28.87 -23.34 -72.76
N PRO A 463 -29.97 -23.65 -71.99
CA PRO A 463 -31.08 -22.84 -71.44
C PRO A 463 -31.47 -23.14 -69.97
N ILE A 464 -31.47 -22.16 -69.04
CA ILE A 464 -32.05 -22.35 -67.67
C ILE A 464 -32.93 -21.17 -67.21
N LEU A 465 -32.54 -19.93 -67.53
CA LEU A 465 -33.09 -18.72 -66.89
C LEU A 465 -34.62 -18.51 -67.09
N VAL A 466 -35.16 -18.93 -68.24
CA VAL A 466 -36.60 -18.76 -68.58
C VAL A 466 -37.51 -19.62 -67.68
N LEU A 467 -37.04 -20.79 -67.22
CA LEU A 467 -37.79 -21.64 -66.30
C LEU A 467 -37.85 -21.02 -64.88
N LEU A 468 -36.73 -20.42 -64.44
CA LEU A 468 -36.61 -19.80 -63.11
C LEU A 468 -37.52 -18.57 -62.95
N MET A 469 -37.63 -17.70 -63.97
CA MET A 469 -38.51 -16.54 -63.89
C MET A 469 -40.00 -16.92 -63.83
N GLY A 470 -40.42 -17.95 -64.56
CA GLY A 470 -41.80 -18.47 -64.47
C GLY A 470 -42.11 -19.06 -63.09
N LEU A 471 -41.16 -19.81 -62.51
CA LEU A 471 -41.25 -20.33 -61.15
C LEU A 471 -41.33 -19.21 -60.11
N TRP A 472 -40.49 -18.18 -60.19
CA TRP A 472 -40.52 -17.03 -59.28
C TRP A 472 -41.84 -16.25 -59.34
N ALA A 473 -42.37 -15.98 -60.54
CA ALA A 473 -43.64 -15.27 -60.70
C ALA A 473 -44.84 -16.07 -60.14
N SER A 474 -44.81 -17.41 -60.24
CA SER A 474 -45.82 -18.29 -59.65
C SER A 474 -45.67 -18.40 -58.13
N LEU A 475 -44.44 -18.57 -57.63
CA LEU A 475 -44.12 -18.66 -56.21
C LEU A 475 -44.51 -17.40 -55.44
N LYS A 476 -44.28 -16.20 -56.01
CA LYS A 476 -44.68 -14.93 -55.39
C LYS A 476 -46.21 -14.84 -55.21
N ARG A 477 -46.98 -15.20 -56.24
CA ARG A 477 -48.46 -15.23 -56.18
C ARG A 477 -49.01 -16.34 -55.27
N ALA A 478 -48.27 -17.44 -55.11
CA ALA A 478 -48.57 -18.47 -54.13
C ALA A 478 -48.32 -17.99 -52.69
N MET A 479 -47.19 -17.30 -52.44
CA MET A 479 -46.91 -16.66 -51.14
C MET A 479 -47.98 -15.63 -50.77
N GLU A 480 -48.34 -14.72 -51.69
CA GLU A 480 -49.37 -13.70 -51.44
C GLU A 480 -50.74 -14.32 -51.07
N LYS A 481 -51.12 -15.46 -51.68
CA LYS A 481 -52.35 -16.18 -51.33
C LYS A 481 -52.25 -17.06 -50.07
N VAL A 482 -51.05 -17.41 -49.61
CA VAL A 482 -50.84 -18.04 -48.29
C VAL A 482 -50.81 -16.99 -47.18
N MET A 483 -50.30 -15.79 -47.46
CA MET A 483 -50.13 -14.70 -46.50
C MET A 483 -51.43 -13.97 -46.13
N GLN A 484 -52.53 -14.19 -46.87
CA GLN A 484 -53.88 -13.70 -46.55
C GLN A 484 -54.77 -14.76 -45.85
N ARG A 485 -54.18 -15.76 -45.18
CA ARG A 485 -54.92 -16.80 -44.44
C ARG A 485 -54.42 -16.87 -42.99
N GLU A 486 -55.35 -16.83 -42.04
CA GLU A 486 -55.06 -16.61 -40.61
C GLU A 486 -54.24 -17.73 -39.95
N TRP A 487 -52.90 -17.59 -39.86
CA TRP A 487 -52.08 -18.37 -38.91
C TRP A 487 -50.69 -17.75 -38.64
N TRP A 488 -50.21 -17.89 -37.40
CA TRP A 488 -48.92 -17.40 -36.84
C TRP A 488 -48.84 -15.85 -36.61
N PRO A 489 -48.05 -15.33 -35.63
CA PRO A 489 -48.69 -14.84 -34.41
C PRO A 489 -48.03 -13.59 -33.76
N PHE A 490 -48.06 -12.42 -34.42
CA PHE A 490 -47.48 -11.19 -33.84
C PHE A 490 -48.38 -10.44 -32.83
N SER A 491 -49.67 -10.76 -32.74
CA SER A 491 -50.65 -10.12 -31.84
C SER A 491 -50.85 -10.80 -30.48
N ARG A 492 -50.02 -11.81 -30.14
CA ARG A 492 -50.06 -12.51 -28.84
C ARG A 492 -49.42 -11.77 -27.64
N PRO A 493 -48.38 -10.93 -27.76
CA PRO A 493 -47.76 -10.31 -26.57
C PRO A 493 -48.63 -9.21 -25.96
N GLN A 494 -49.21 -8.31 -26.77
CA GLN A 494 -50.08 -7.23 -26.29
C GLN A 494 -51.28 -7.77 -25.50
N LYS A 495 -52.03 -8.74 -26.08
CA LYS A 495 -53.15 -9.41 -25.39
C LYS A 495 -52.76 -10.20 -24.14
N ARG A 496 -51.47 -10.53 -23.96
CA ARG A 496 -50.94 -11.11 -22.72
C ARG A 496 -50.65 -10.03 -21.68
N LEU A 497 -50.06 -8.91 -22.09
CA LEU A 497 -49.77 -7.77 -21.23
C LEU A 497 -51.07 -7.12 -20.73
N GLU A 498 -52.04 -6.84 -21.61
CA GLU A 498 -53.40 -6.38 -21.27
C GLU A 498 -54.06 -7.27 -20.20
N LYS A 499 -53.94 -8.60 -20.38
CA LYS A 499 -54.48 -9.57 -19.42
C LYS A 499 -53.73 -9.54 -18.07
N LEU A 500 -52.40 -9.39 -18.08
CA LEU A 500 -51.62 -9.27 -16.84
C LEU A 500 -51.93 -7.96 -16.10
N ILE A 501 -52.10 -6.86 -16.82
CA ILE A 501 -52.56 -5.57 -16.27
C ILE A 501 -53.90 -5.77 -15.57
N ALA A 502 -54.93 -6.23 -16.30
CA ALA A 502 -56.26 -6.45 -15.72
C ALA A 502 -56.29 -7.47 -14.55
N GLN A 503 -55.38 -8.44 -14.51
CA GLN A 503 -55.26 -9.40 -13.40
C GLN A 503 -54.55 -8.82 -12.18
N ALA A 504 -53.57 -7.93 -12.37
CA ALA A 504 -52.86 -7.25 -11.30
C ALA A 504 -53.67 -6.07 -10.72
N ASP A 505 -54.33 -5.29 -11.58
CA ASP A 505 -55.22 -4.19 -11.19
C ASP A 505 -56.40 -4.69 -10.33
N ALA A 506 -56.92 -5.89 -10.63
CA ALA A 506 -57.94 -6.56 -9.84
C ALA A 506 -57.43 -7.14 -8.50
N ASN A 507 -56.10 -7.22 -8.30
CA ASN A 507 -55.46 -7.83 -7.11
C ASN A 507 -54.23 -6.99 -6.67
N PRO A 508 -54.40 -5.72 -6.22
CA PRO A 508 -53.28 -4.82 -5.89
C PRO A 508 -52.40 -5.33 -4.75
N LEU A 509 -52.92 -6.23 -3.90
CA LEU A 509 -52.22 -6.84 -2.77
C LEU A 509 -51.45 -8.13 -3.11
N ASP A 510 -51.57 -8.67 -4.34
CA ASP A 510 -50.79 -9.84 -4.76
C ASP A 510 -49.43 -9.42 -5.33
N ALA A 511 -48.42 -9.38 -4.46
CA ALA A 511 -47.04 -9.06 -4.81
C ALA A 511 -46.42 -9.96 -5.90
N ALA A 512 -46.92 -11.19 -6.10
CA ALA A 512 -46.42 -12.10 -7.13
C ALA A 512 -47.02 -11.78 -8.51
N LEU A 513 -48.31 -11.40 -8.58
CA LEU A 513 -48.92 -10.86 -9.79
C LEU A 513 -48.31 -9.51 -10.17
N GLN A 514 -48.14 -8.59 -9.21
CA GLN A 514 -47.48 -7.30 -9.45
C GLN A 514 -46.04 -7.49 -9.94
N GLY A 515 -45.23 -8.34 -9.29
CA GLY A 515 -43.88 -8.65 -9.73
C GLY A 515 -43.80 -9.28 -11.13
N ALA A 516 -44.78 -10.10 -11.52
CA ALA A 516 -44.88 -10.67 -12.86
C ALA A 516 -45.28 -9.63 -13.92
N LEU A 517 -46.15 -8.67 -13.59
CA LEU A 517 -46.51 -7.56 -14.46
C LEU A 517 -45.32 -6.62 -14.68
N LEU A 518 -44.66 -6.18 -13.60
CA LEU A 518 -43.49 -5.28 -13.68
C LEU A 518 -42.39 -5.89 -14.57
N ALA A 519 -42.15 -7.21 -14.47
CA ALA A 519 -41.18 -7.91 -15.30
C ALA A 519 -41.55 -8.04 -16.79
N GLU A 520 -42.82 -7.89 -17.18
CA GLU A 520 -43.24 -7.84 -18.59
C GLU A 520 -43.29 -6.39 -19.10
N LEU A 521 -43.68 -5.42 -18.25
CA LEU A 521 -43.61 -3.98 -18.53
C LEU A 521 -42.17 -3.51 -18.79
N ASN A 522 -41.20 -3.95 -17.97
CA ASN A 522 -39.79 -3.53 -18.06
C ASN A 522 -39.11 -3.86 -19.41
N LYS A 523 -39.72 -4.75 -20.21
CA LYS A 523 -39.26 -5.13 -21.56
C LYS A 523 -39.73 -4.18 -22.66
N HIS A 524 -40.69 -3.31 -22.37
CA HIS A 524 -41.39 -2.50 -23.35
C HIS A 524 -41.48 -1.02 -22.94
N ILE A 525 -41.76 -0.73 -21.66
CA ILE A 525 -41.95 0.62 -21.11
C ILE A 525 -41.36 0.64 -19.67
N PRO A 526 -40.04 0.85 -19.50
CA PRO A 526 -39.42 0.86 -18.17
C PRO A 526 -39.87 2.06 -17.31
N GLU A 527 -40.18 3.20 -17.91
CA GLU A 527 -40.68 4.39 -17.20
C GLU A 527 -42.00 4.12 -16.46
N ALA A 528 -42.89 3.32 -17.04
CA ALA A 528 -44.13 2.89 -16.39
C ALA A 528 -43.88 1.95 -15.20
N VAL A 529 -42.76 1.22 -15.18
CA VAL A 529 -42.34 0.41 -14.01
C VAL A 529 -41.89 1.32 -12.87
N VAL A 530 -41.18 2.41 -13.16
CA VAL A 530 -40.77 3.42 -12.17
C VAL A 530 -42.01 4.09 -11.56
N GLN A 531 -42.84 4.73 -12.39
CA GLN A 531 -44.06 5.44 -11.95
C GLN A 531 -44.99 4.55 -11.12
N ARG A 532 -45.27 3.33 -11.60
CA ARG A 532 -46.21 2.40 -10.91
C ARG A 532 -45.66 1.84 -9.60
N PHE A 533 -44.35 1.79 -9.43
CA PHE A 533 -43.71 1.38 -8.17
C PHE A 533 -43.62 2.55 -7.17
N GLU A 534 -43.43 3.77 -7.67
CA GLU A 534 -43.37 5.00 -6.87
C GLU A 534 -44.73 5.46 -6.33
N GLN A 535 -45.83 5.12 -7.01
CA GLN A 535 -47.22 5.35 -6.55
C GLN A 535 -47.54 4.76 -5.16
N ARG A 536 -46.77 3.77 -4.68
CA ARG A 536 -46.90 3.11 -3.35
C ARG A 536 -48.18 2.30 -3.12
N GLU A 537 -49.16 2.31 -4.03
CA GLU A 537 -50.48 1.66 -3.88
C GLU A 537 -50.51 0.12 -4.01
N HIS A 538 -49.37 -0.54 -4.23
CA HIS A 538 -49.32 -1.97 -4.59
C HIS A 538 -48.34 -2.77 -3.72
N ALA A 539 -48.65 -4.05 -3.49
CA ALA A 539 -47.76 -4.96 -2.79
C ALA A 539 -46.52 -5.33 -3.63
N VAL A 540 -45.36 -5.41 -2.98
CA VAL A 540 -44.06 -5.60 -3.62
C VAL A 540 -43.27 -6.73 -2.97
N ASP A 541 -42.88 -7.73 -3.78
CA ASP A 541 -41.88 -8.73 -3.42
C ASP A 541 -40.47 -8.29 -3.85
N SER A 542 -39.45 -8.92 -3.29
CA SER A 542 -38.05 -8.92 -3.73
C SER A 542 -37.85 -8.96 -5.26
N ARG A 543 -38.71 -9.66 -6.01
CA ARG A 543 -38.70 -9.66 -7.49
C ARG A 543 -39.13 -8.32 -8.08
N GLY A 544 -40.18 -7.70 -7.56
CA GLY A 544 -40.65 -6.38 -7.99
C GLY A 544 -39.60 -5.29 -7.73
N VAL A 545 -38.93 -5.33 -6.57
CA VAL A 545 -37.77 -4.47 -6.27
C VAL A 545 -36.66 -4.64 -7.31
N ALA A 546 -36.36 -5.87 -7.72
CA ALA A 546 -35.31 -6.13 -8.70
C ALA A 546 -35.65 -5.63 -10.11
N GLU A 547 -36.94 -5.58 -10.48
CA GLU A 547 -37.38 -4.95 -11.74
C GLU A 547 -37.37 -3.42 -11.65
N TYR A 548 -37.78 -2.83 -10.52
CA TYR A 548 -37.71 -1.38 -10.29
C TYR A 548 -36.26 -0.86 -10.36
N ILE A 549 -35.30 -1.53 -9.70
CA ILE A 549 -33.88 -1.18 -9.80
C ILE A 549 -33.37 -1.35 -11.24
N ARG A 550 -33.83 -2.37 -12.00
CA ARG A 550 -33.53 -2.48 -13.43
C ARG A 550 -34.09 -1.29 -14.21
N ALA A 551 -35.33 -0.88 -13.95
CA ALA A 551 -35.96 0.24 -14.62
C ALA A 551 -35.19 1.55 -14.38
N LEU A 552 -34.84 1.88 -13.12
CA LEU A 552 -34.03 3.06 -12.77
C LEU A 552 -32.64 3.07 -13.45
N VAL A 553 -32.04 1.91 -13.69
CA VAL A 553 -30.77 1.81 -14.44
C VAL A 553 -31.00 2.00 -15.94
N ILE A 554 -32.10 1.49 -16.49
CA ILE A 554 -32.43 1.61 -17.93
C ILE A 554 -32.86 3.04 -18.29
N THR A 555 -33.60 3.73 -17.42
CA THR A 555 -33.98 5.14 -17.59
C THR A 555 -32.90 6.12 -17.15
N ASN A 556 -31.76 5.62 -16.63
CA ASN A 556 -30.68 6.37 -16.00
C ASN A 556 -31.06 7.21 -14.77
N ALA A 557 -32.32 7.15 -14.30
CA ALA A 557 -32.80 7.83 -13.08
C ALA A 557 -32.10 7.38 -11.79
N ILE A 558 -31.35 6.27 -11.83
CA ILE A 558 -30.45 5.89 -10.72
C ILE A 558 -29.35 6.94 -10.45
N ALA A 559 -29.05 7.82 -11.42
CA ALA A 559 -28.08 8.91 -11.28
C ALA A 559 -28.43 9.87 -10.13
N ASP A 560 -29.72 10.15 -9.89
CA ASP A 560 -30.17 11.07 -8.83
C ASP A 560 -29.90 10.55 -7.39
N TYR A 561 -29.53 9.27 -7.26
CA TYR A 561 -29.16 8.63 -6.00
C TYR A 561 -27.64 8.41 -5.84
N LEU A 562 -26.88 8.64 -6.90
CA LEU A 562 -25.41 8.60 -6.93
C LEU A 562 -24.83 9.95 -6.44
N PRO A 563 -23.56 10.00 -6.02
CA PRO A 563 -22.95 11.27 -5.61
C PRO A 563 -22.65 12.12 -6.85
N ASP A 564 -23.05 13.39 -6.81
CA ASP A 564 -22.81 14.36 -7.88
C ASP A 564 -21.67 15.31 -7.48
N GLU A 565 -20.55 15.20 -8.17
CA GLU A 565 -19.33 15.98 -7.91
C GLU A 565 -19.51 17.48 -8.19
N LEU A 566 -20.48 17.88 -9.02
CA LEU A 566 -20.72 19.29 -9.37
C LEU A 566 -21.64 20.01 -8.37
N SER A 567 -22.61 19.32 -7.77
CA SER A 567 -23.49 19.90 -6.72
C SER A 567 -23.14 19.49 -5.29
N GLY A 568 -22.14 18.63 -5.09
CA GLY A 568 -21.66 18.21 -3.76
C GLY A 568 -22.64 17.35 -2.97
N LYS A 569 -23.65 16.76 -3.63
CA LYS A 569 -24.68 15.94 -2.97
C LYS A 569 -24.10 14.58 -2.52
N PRO A 570 -24.26 14.18 -1.24
CA PRO A 570 -23.90 12.85 -0.79
C PRO A 570 -24.85 11.80 -1.36
N SER A 571 -24.36 10.58 -1.56
CA SER A 571 -25.15 9.50 -2.18
C SER A 571 -26.30 9.02 -1.28
N THR A 572 -27.52 9.10 -1.80
CA THR A 572 -28.75 8.67 -1.12
C THR A 572 -29.12 7.20 -1.42
N LEU A 573 -28.40 6.56 -2.35
CA LEU A 573 -28.55 5.15 -2.72
C LEU A 573 -28.60 4.16 -1.53
N PRO A 574 -27.80 4.29 -0.44
CA PRO A 574 -27.91 3.38 0.71
C PRO A 574 -29.27 3.44 1.40
N THR A 575 -29.85 4.65 1.50
CA THR A 575 -31.16 4.91 2.10
C THR A 575 -32.28 4.30 1.25
N LEU A 576 -32.23 4.49 -0.08
CA LEU A 576 -33.17 3.87 -1.02
C LEU A 576 -33.10 2.33 -0.96
N LEU A 577 -31.92 1.74 -0.89
CA LEU A 577 -31.77 0.28 -0.75
C LEU A 577 -32.33 -0.24 0.59
N GLN A 578 -32.33 0.57 1.64
CA GLN A 578 -32.95 0.23 2.92
C GLN A 578 -34.49 0.33 2.87
N GLU A 579 -35.06 1.38 2.25
CA GLU A 579 -36.52 1.49 2.03
C GLU A 579 -37.05 0.33 1.17
N LEU A 580 -36.39 0.03 0.05
CA LEU A 580 -36.77 -1.05 -0.85
C LEU A 580 -36.73 -2.42 -0.17
N LYS A 581 -35.75 -2.65 0.72
CA LYS A 581 -35.66 -3.87 1.52
C LYS A 581 -36.80 -3.96 2.55
N HIS A 582 -37.24 -2.85 3.13
CA HIS A 582 -38.38 -2.84 4.06
C HIS A 582 -39.69 -3.15 3.32
N ARG A 583 -39.93 -2.52 2.17
CA ARG A 583 -41.10 -2.82 1.31
C ARG A 583 -41.19 -4.30 0.95
N ALA A 584 -40.08 -4.91 0.53
CA ALA A 584 -40.01 -6.35 0.21
C ALA A 584 -40.28 -7.30 1.40
N SER A 585 -40.41 -6.78 2.63
CA SER A 585 -40.82 -7.55 3.82
C SER A 585 -42.28 -7.35 4.23
N GLY A 586 -43.06 -6.53 3.51
CA GLY A 586 -44.52 -6.46 3.64
C GLY A 586 -45.08 -5.48 4.68
N ASN A 587 -44.25 -4.81 5.48
CA ASN A 587 -44.69 -3.72 6.36
C ASN A 587 -44.97 -2.46 5.54
N MET A 588 -46.25 -2.08 5.42
CA MET A 588 -46.68 -0.83 4.76
C MET A 588 -46.85 0.34 5.73
N ASP A 589 -47.25 0.09 6.97
CA ASP A 589 -47.45 1.11 8.00
C ASP A 589 -46.23 1.24 8.94
N ASP A 590 -45.30 2.12 8.58
CA ASP A 590 -44.44 2.82 9.56
C ASP A 590 -43.78 4.05 8.89
N SER A 591 -44.00 5.25 9.44
CA SER A 591 -43.45 6.49 8.89
C SER A 591 -42.02 6.71 9.38
N PHE A 592 -41.06 6.64 8.46
CA PHE A 592 -39.63 6.51 8.78
C PHE A 592 -39.03 7.81 9.36
N ALA A 593 -38.97 7.90 10.69
CA ALA A 593 -38.19 8.93 11.39
C ALA A 593 -36.68 8.65 11.28
N ASN A 594 -35.87 9.71 11.12
CA ASN A 594 -34.42 9.57 10.98
C ASN A 594 -33.77 8.95 12.25
N PRO A 595 -33.02 7.83 12.13
CA PRO A 595 -32.31 7.25 13.27
C PRO A 595 -31.22 8.20 13.80
N GLY A 596 -31.34 8.62 15.07
CA GLY A 596 -30.32 9.45 15.73
C GLY A 596 -30.83 10.53 16.69
N ILE A 597 -32.14 10.77 16.79
CA ILE A 597 -32.73 11.90 17.56
C ILE A 597 -33.45 11.45 18.85
N SER A 598 -33.10 10.29 19.41
CA SER A 598 -33.58 9.86 20.74
C SER A 598 -32.66 8.82 21.39
N GLU A 599 -32.40 8.95 22.69
CA GLU A 599 -31.54 8.05 23.48
C GLU A 599 -32.02 6.59 23.50
N ARG A 600 -33.30 6.33 23.19
CA ARG A 600 -33.91 4.99 23.30
C ARG A 600 -33.57 4.05 22.14
N GLN A 601 -32.90 4.52 21.08
CA GLN A 601 -32.38 3.68 19.99
C GLN A 601 -31.01 4.18 19.49
N PRO A 602 -29.89 3.73 20.08
CA PRO A 602 -28.55 4.12 19.63
C PRO A 602 -28.18 3.51 18.26
N LEU A 603 -27.45 4.28 17.45
CA LEU A 603 -27.11 3.93 16.06
C LEU A 603 -26.19 2.69 15.98
N HIS A 604 -26.73 1.54 15.62
CA HIS A 604 -26.00 0.27 15.63
C HIS A 604 -25.19 0.01 14.34
N VAL A 605 -24.04 0.68 14.20
CA VAL A 605 -23.13 0.50 13.07
C VAL A 605 -22.50 -0.90 13.09
N THR A 606 -22.96 -1.78 12.20
CA THR A 606 -22.38 -3.12 12.01
C THR A 606 -21.43 -3.12 10.81
N LEU A 607 -20.13 -3.31 11.07
CA LEU A 607 -19.12 -3.47 10.02
C LEU A 607 -19.27 -4.84 9.34
N VAL A 608 -20.09 -4.86 8.28
CA VAL A 608 -20.23 -6.02 7.39
C VAL A 608 -19.00 -6.11 6.49
N ASN A 609 -17.98 -6.87 6.94
CA ASN A 609 -16.89 -7.29 6.06
C ASN A 609 -17.47 -7.97 4.80
N PRO A 610 -17.04 -7.57 3.57
CA PRO A 610 -17.61 -8.10 2.34
C PRO A 610 -17.25 -9.58 2.16
N LYS A 611 -18.16 -10.46 2.58
CA LYS A 611 -18.13 -11.88 2.19
C LYS A 611 -18.35 -11.97 0.69
N VAL A 612 -17.27 -12.18 -0.07
CA VAL A 612 -17.32 -12.41 -1.52
C VAL A 612 -18.17 -13.65 -1.79
N SER A 613 -19.41 -13.42 -2.21
CA SER A 613 -20.37 -14.48 -2.53
C SER A 613 -20.06 -15.06 -3.90
N ASN A 614 -19.15 -16.03 -3.95
CA ASN A 614 -18.79 -16.77 -5.16
C ASN A 614 -19.94 -17.70 -5.61
N LYS A 615 -21.02 -17.11 -6.12
CA LYS A 615 -22.20 -17.80 -6.66
C LYS A 615 -22.84 -17.06 -7.86
N SER A 616 -22.01 -16.70 -8.85
CA SER A 616 -22.48 -16.33 -10.19
C SER A 616 -21.46 -16.60 -11.30
N ARG A 617 -20.22 -16.07 -11.18
CA ARG A 617 -19.22 -16.09 -12.26
C ARG A 617 -18.95 -17.48 -12.87
N PHE A 618 -18.83 -18.53 -12.06
CA PHE A 618 -18.55 -19.89 -12.57
C PHE A 618 -19.65 -20.43 -13.51
N ALA A 619 -20.91 -20.08 -13.26
CA ALA A 619 -22.01 -20.46 -14.16
C ALA A 619 -21.98 -19.64 -15.46
N GLN A 620 -21.61 -18.37 -15.37
CA GLN A 620 -21.57 -17.45 -16.50
C GLN A 620 -20.38 -17.76 -17.44
N GLU A 621 -19.21 -18.13 -16.89
CA GLU A 621 -18.05 -18.59 -17.67
C GLU A 621 -18.24 -20.00 -18.24
N LEU A 622 -18.90 -20.92 -17.53
CA LEU A 622 -19.28 -22.22 -18.10
C LEU A 622 -20.24 -22.05 -19.28
N VAL A 623 -21.30 -21.25 -19.15
CA VAL A 623 -22.24 -21.01 -20.27
C VAL A 623 -21.54 -20.30 -21.43
N SER A 624 -20.66 -19.32 -21.15
CA SER A 624 -19.86 -18.65 -22.19
C SER A 624 -18.92 -19.61 -22.93
N THR A 625 -18.15 -20.43 -22.21
CA THR A 625 -17.20 -21.39 -22.82
C THR A 625 -17.90 -22.55 -23.52
N ILE A 626 -19.04 -23.02 -23.02
CA ILE A 626 -19.89 -24.01 -23.70
C ILE A 626 -20.50 -23.40 -24.98
N LEU A 627 -21.02 -22.17 -24.95
CA LEU A 627 -21.50 -21.49 -26.16
C LEU A 627 -20.38 -21.23 -27.17
N PHE A 628 -19.20 -20.83 -26.72
CA PHE A 628 -18.04 -20.61 -27.60
C PHE A 628 -17.54 -21.92 -28.23
N THR A 629 -17.45 -23.01 -27.47
CA THR A 629 -17.05 -24.32 -28.02
C THR A 629 -18.11 -24.93 -28.92
N ILE A 630 -19.41 -24.70 -28.66
CA ILE A 630 -20.50 -25.06 -29.58
C ILE A 630 -20.45 -24.20 -30.85
N ALA A 631 -20.19 -22.90 -30.75
CA ALA A 631 -20.09 -22.00 -31.91
C ALA A 631 -18.87 -22.33 -32.79
N VAL A 632 -17.69 -22.49 -32.20
CA VAL A 632 -16.48 -22.95 -32.92
C VAL A 632 -16.69 -24.36 -33.49
N GLY A 633 -17.34 -25.25 -32.74
CA GLY A 633 -17.70 -26.59 -33.19
C GLY A 633 -18.66 -26.58 -34.40
N LEU A 634 -19.67 -25.71 -34.40
CA LEU A 634 -20.60 -25.53 -35.51
C LEU A 634 -19.92 -24.89 -36.73
N VAL A 635 -19.08 -23.87 -36.54
CA VAL A 635 -18.27 -23.27 -37.63
C VAL A 635 -17.34 -24.32 -38.25
N TRP A 636 -16.67 -25.12 -37.42
CA TRP A 636 -15.81 -26.23 -37.88
C TRP A 636 -16.63 -27.33 -38.58
N TYR A 637 -17.83 -27.66 -38.08
CA TYR A 637 -18.74 -28.63 -38.69
C TYR A 637 -19.30 -28.15 -40.04
N VAL A 638 -19.56 -26.85 -40.20
CA VAL A 638 -19.99 -26.26 -41.48
C VAL A 638 -18.83 -26.23 -42.49
N LEU A 639 -17.63 -25.80 -42.08
CA LEU A 639 -16.43 -25.80 -42.93
C LEU A 639 -16.03 -27.22 -43.37
N MET A 640 -15.96 -28.17 -42.44
CA MET A 640 -15.64 -29.57 -42.74
C MET A 640 -16.80 -30.28 -43.44
N GLY A 641 -18.05 -29.90 -43.20
CA GLY A 641 -19.23 -30.41 -43.91
C GLY A 641 -19.26 -30.01 -45.38
N ALA A 642 -18.89 -28.76 -45.70
CA ALA A 642 -18.71 -28.31 -47.08
C ALA A 642 -17.59 -29.10 -47.80
N ALA A 643 -16.45 -29.29 -47.13
CA ALA A 643 -15.35 -30.11 -47.65
C ALA A 643 -15.73 -31.61 -47.80
N ALA A 644 -16.53 -32.16 -46.87
CA ALA A 644 -17.02 -33.52 -46.93
C ALA A 644 -17.98 -33.74 -48.13
N LEU A 645 -18.82 -32.76 -48.45
CA LEU A 645 -19.72 -32.84 -49.61
C LEU A 645 -18.94 -32.83 -50.94
N GLN A 646 -17.85 -32.06 -51.03
CA GLN A 646 -16.90 -32.16 -52.16
C GLN A 646 -16.20 -33.52 -52.23
N LYS A 647 -15.91 -34.15 -51.08
CA LYS A 647 -15.23 -35.46 -51.05
C LYS A 647 -16.16 -36.65 -51.32
N TYR A 648 -17.47 -36.52 -51.06
CA TYR A 648 -18.46 -37.58 -51.27
C TYR A 648 -18.72 -37.91 -52.75
N ILE A 649 -18.27 -37.05 -53.67
CA ILE A 649 -18.29 -37.29 -55.13
C ILE A 649 -17.02 -38.01 -55.62
N GLY A 650 -16.00 -38.19 -54.76
CA GLY A 650 -14.67 -38.64 -55.19
C GLY A 650 -13.86 -39.45 -54.16
N SER A 651 -14.36 -40.63 -53.75
CA SER A 651 -13.48 -41.74 -53.29
C SER A 651 -14.18 -43.10 -53.39
N LEU A 652 -13.90 -43.87 -54.46
CA LEU A 652 -14.04 -45.32 -54.42
C LEU A 652 -12.77 -45.91 -53.79
N GLY A 653 -12.94 -46.70 -52.72
CA GLY A 653 -11.83 -47.24 -51.93
C GLY A 653 -11.22 -46.24 -50.93
N GLY A 654 -10.64 -46.70 -49.80
CA GLY A 654 -10.71 -48.06 -49.27
C GLY A 654 -9.98 -48.26 -47.93
N VAL A 655 -10.56 -49.13 -47.09
CA VAL A 655 -9.87 -50.17 -46.28
C VAL A 655 -8.76 -49.73 -45.28
N GLU A 656 -9.17 -49.66 -44.00
CA GLU A 656 -8.46 -50.16 -42.78
C GLU A 656 -7.13 -49.45 -42.33
N THR A 657 -6.62 -49.59 -41.09
CA THR A 657 -6.95 -50.42 -39.91
C THR A 657 -7.08 -49.65 -38.57
N SER A 658 -7.72 -50.32 -37.61
CA SER A 658 -7.61 -50.28 -36.13
C SER A 658 -6.25 -49.86 -35.53
N GLY A 659 -6.13 -49.43 -34.26
CA GLY A 659 -7.12 -49.21 -33.18
C GLY A 659 -6.49 -49.26 -31.77
N VAL A 660 -7.25 -48.91 -30.71
CA VAL A 660 -6.86 -48.92 -29.27
C VAL A 660 -5.79 -47.86 -28.88
N GLY A 661 -5.84 -47.17 -27.73
CA GLY A 661 -6.89 -47.07 -26.69
C GLY A 661 -6.33 -46.99 -25.26
N SER A 662 -6.35 -45.80 -24.64
CA SER A 662 -6.09 -45.65 -23.19
C SER A 662 -6.84 -44.45 -22.59
N THR A 663 -7.63 -44.70 -21.54
CA THR A 663 -8.36 -43.67 -20.80
C THR A 663 -7.46 -42.98 -19.78
N SER A 664 -7.23 -41.68 -19.94
CA SER A 664 -6.58 -40.87 -18.90
C SER A 664 -7.62 -40.14 -18.05
N SER A 665 -7.58 -40.37 -16.75
CA SER A 665 -8.42 -39.70 -15.75
C SER A 665 -8.13 -38.20 -15.67
N PHE A 666 -9.12 -37.44 -15.20
CA PHE A 666 -9.08 -35.98 -15.06
C PHE A 666 -7.95 -35.57 -14.10
N SER A 667 -6.82 -35.13 -14.66
CA SER A 667 -5.56 -34.91 -13.94
C SER A 667 -5.30 -33.43 -13.67
N THR A 668 -4.66 -33.15 -12.53
CA THR A 668 -4.42 -31.83 -11.92
C THR A 668 -3.42 -30.94 -12.68
N LYS A 669 -3.66 -30.69 -13.97
CA LYS A 669 -2.65 -30.20 -14.92
C LYS A 669 -2.19 -28.76 -14.72
N GLU A 670 -2.98 -27.88 -14.09
CA GLU A 670 -2.59 -26.48 -13.90
C GLU A 670 -1.64 -26.26 -12.72
N VAL A 671 -1.69 -27.12 -11.69
CA VAL A 671 -0.78 -27.05 -10.53
C VAL A 671 0.55 -27.75 -10.80
N ASN A 672 0.60 -28.65 -11.79
CA ASN A 672 1.73 -29.51 -12.11
C ASN A 672 2.26 -29.27 -13.55
N LYS A 673 2.44 -28.01 -13.96
CA LYS A 673 3.26 -27.70 -15.14
C LYS A 673 4.71 -28.09 -14.83
N GLU A 674 5.18 -29.19 -15.40
CA GLU A 674 6.52 -29.71 -15.11
C GLU A 674 7.59 -28.64 -15.35
N ILE A 675 8.53 -28.55 -14.42
CA ILE A 675 9.60 -27.56 -14.45
C ILE A 675 10.63 -28.01 -15.51
N THR A 676 10.42 -27.54 -16.73
CA THR A 676 11.32 -27.75 -17.86
C THR A 676 12.41 -26.66 -17.88
N PRO A 677 13.68 -27.04 -18.15
CA PRO A 677 14.75 -26.06 -18.32
C PRO A 677 14.58 -25.28 -19.63
N GLU A 678 15.12 -24.06 -19.66
CA GLU A 678 15.10 -23.22 -20.85
C GLU A 678 16.03 -23.76 -21.94
N LYS A 679 15.56 -23.84 -23.19
CA LYS A 679 16.29 -24.49 -24.30
C LYS A 679 17.20 -23.57 -25.10
N ASN A 680 16.92 -22.27 -25.13
CA ASN A 680 17.63 -21.30 -25.95
C ASN A 680 18.55 -20.46 -25.04
N LEU A 681 19.66 -21.05 -24.63
CA LEU A 681 20.64 -20.38 -23.77
C LEU A 681 21.57 -19.49 -24.61
N LYS A 682 21.93 -18.33 -24.05
CA LYS A 682 22.94 -17.43 -24.61
C LYS A 682 24.34 -17.87 -24.19
N THR A 683 25.36 -17.26 -24.76
CA THR A 683 26.79 -17.49 -24.43
C THR A 683 27.43 -16.19 -23.94
N PHE A 684 28.66 -16.24 -23.42
CA PHE A 684 29.37 -15.01 -23.02
C PHE A 684 29.65 -14.04 -24.19
N LYS A 685 29.52 -14.48 -25.45
CA LYS A 685 29.62 -13.61 -26.64
C LYS A 685 28.45 -12.64 -26.75
N ASP A 686 27.28 -13.04 -26.25
CA ASP A 686 26.03 -12.26 -26.25
C ASP A 686 25.95 -11.25 -25.10
N VAL A 687 27.02 -11.15 -24.28
CA VAL A 687 27.13 -10.26 -23.12
C VAL A 687 28.31 -9.32 -23.35
N LYS A 688 28.13 -8.01 -23.14
CA LYS A 688 29.11 -6.97 -23.49
C LYS A 688 29.18 -5.89 -22.39
N GLY A 689 30.36 -5.28 -22.21
CA GLY A 689 30.56 -4.16 -21.27
C GLY A 689 30.48 -4.49 -19.78
N CYS A 690 30.84 -5.70 -19.36
CA CYS A 690 30.83 -6.11 -17.94
C CYS A 690 31.92 -7.18 -17.64
N ASP A 691 33.11 -6.98 -18.19
CA ASP A 691 34.12 -8.04 -18.32
C ASP A 691 34.72 -8.51 -16.99
N ASP A 692 34.86 -7.62 -15.99
CA ASP A 692 35.26 -7.99 -14.62
C ASP A 692 34.32 -9.05 -14.03
N ALA A 693 33.00 -8.84 -14.17
CA ALA A 693 31.98 -9.77 -13.69
C ALA A 693 31.99 -11.08 -14.49
N LYS A 694 32.30 -11.04 -15.80
CA LYS A 694 32.50 -12.28 -16.59
C LYS A 694 33.69 -13.07 -16.08
N GLN A 695 34.81 -12.40 -15.76
CA GLN A 695 36.03 -13.05 -15.31
C GLN A 695 35.83 -13.79 -13.97
N GLU A 696 35.13 -13.18 -13.00
CA GLU A 696 34.76 -13.89 -11.75
C GLU A 696 33.81 -15.09 -12.01
N LEU A 697 32.95 -14.98 -13.02
CA LEU A 697 32.00 -16.04 -13.40
C LEU A 697 32.61 -17.12 -14.30
N GLU A 698 33.79 -16.88 -14.88
CA GLU A 698 34.51 -17.88 -15.68
C GLU A 698 35.07 -19.02 -14.81
N GLU A 699 35.44 -18.73 -13.55
CA GLU A 699 35.74 -19.76 -12.53
C GLU A 699 34.57 -20.75 -12.37
N VAL A 700 33.35 -20.22 -12.36
CA VAL A 700 32.11 -20.98 -12.15
C VAL A 700 31.77 -21.82 -13.37
N VAL A 701 31.96 -21.26 -14.57
CA VAL A 701 31.84 -22.00 -15.84
C VAL A 701 32.87 -23.12 -15.94
N GLU A 702 34.14 -22.89 -15.58
CA GLU A 702 35.15 -23.94 -15.62
C GLU A 702 34.85 -25.06 -14.61
N TYR A 703 34.36 -24.73 -13.41
CA TYR A 703 33.91 -25.73 -12.43
C TYR A 703 32.76 -26.58 -12.99
N LEU A 704 31.74 -25.96 -13.59
CA LEU A 704 30.61 -26.70 -14.18
C LEU A 704 31.03 -27.58 -15.35
N LYS A 705 32.00 -27.15 -16.17
CA LYS A 705 32.58 -27.94 -17.26
C LYS A 705 33.46 -29.10 -16.75
N ASN A 706 34.27 -28.88 -15.70
CA ASN A 706 35.30 -29.82 -15.24
C ASN A 706 35.39 -29.91 -13.70
N PRO A 707 34.35 -30.38 -12.98
CA PRO A 707 34.31 -30.30 -11.50
C PRO A 707 35.45 -31.08 -10.84
N SER A 708 35.87 -32.21 -11.42
CA SER A 708 36.97 -33.05 -10.94
C SER A 708 38.32 -32.32 -10.86
N LYS A 709 38.55 -31.28 -11.68
CA LYS A 709 39.75 -30.44 -11.63
C LYS A 709 39.91 -29.78 -10.25
N PHE A 710 38.79 -29.31 -9.69
CA PHE A 710 38.71 -28.56 -8.45
C PHE A 710 38.57 -29.48 -7.23
N THR A 711 37.70 -30.50 -7.31
CA THR A 711 37.49 -31.47 -6.22
C THR A 711 38.79 -32.18 -5.81
N ARG A 712 39.70 -32.44 -6.77
CA ARG A 712 41.03 -33.04 -6.52
C ARG A 712 41.88 -32.29 -5.51
N LEU A 713 41.71 -30.97 -5.38
CA LEU A 713 42.45 -30.12 -4.43
C LEU A 713 41.62 -29.76 -3.18
N GLY A 714 40.48 -30.42 -2.96
CA GLY A 714 39.53 -30.05 -1.91
C GLY A 714 38.75 -28.75 -2.20
N GLY A 715 38.84 -28.24 -3.44
CA GLY A 715 38.08 -27.08 -3.89
C GLY A 715 36.58 -27.34 -3.85
N LYS A 716 35.82 -26.39 -3.28
CA LYS A 716 34.37 -26.48 -3.07
C LYS A 716 33.63 -25.50 -3.97
N LEU A 717 32.49 -25.92 -4.48
CA LEU A 717 31.57 -25.08 -5.24
C LEU A 717 30.93 -24.02 -4.31
N PRO A 718 30.85 -22.73 -4.70
CA PRO A 718 29.98 -21.77 -4.01
C PRO A 718 28.52 -22.21 -4.15
N LYS A 719 27.79 -22.26 -3.04
CA LYS A 719 26.39 -22.73 -3.04
C LYS A 719 25.46 -21.75 -3.74
N GLY A 720 25.78 -20.46 -3.69
CA GLY A 720 24.98 -19.46 -4.36
C GLY A 720 25.71 -18.15 -4.67
N ILE A 721 25.29 -17.55 -5.79
CA ILE A 721 25.86 -16.34 -6.35
C ILE A 721 24.76 -15.29 -6.42
N LEU A 722 24.92 -14.19 -5.69
CA LEU A 722 24.03 -13.03 -5.77
C LEU A 722 24.61 -11.99 -6.73
N LEU A 723 23.93 -11.78 -7.86
CA LEU A 723 24.20 -10.70 -8.80
C LEU A 723 23.49 -9.42 -8.31
N THR A 724 24.27 -8.38 -8.00
CA THR A 724 23.75 -7.07 -7.56
C THR A 724 24.07 -6.00 -8.61
N GLY A 725 23.40 -4.85 -8.55
CA GLY A 725 23.63 -3.72 -9.47
C GLY A 725 22.33 -3.08 -9.96
N SER A 726 22.44 -2.02 -10.75
CA SER A 726 21.30 -1.28 -11.33
C SER A 726 20.37 -2.16 -12.18
N PRO A 727 19.09 -1.79 -12.36
CA PRO A 727 18.24 -2.40 -13.38
C PRO A 727 18.85 -2.18 -14.78
N GLY A 728 18.53 -3.07 -15.73
CA GLY A 728 18.98 -2.94 -17.12
C GLY A 728 20.46 -3.28 -17.41
N THR A 729 21.30 -3.55 -16.40
CA THR A 729 22.72 -3.97 -16.60
C THR A 729 22.90 -5.41 -17.11
N GLY A 730 21.80 -6.16 -17.31
CA GLY A 730 21.85 -7.48 -17.93
C GLY A 730 22.11 -8.66 -16.99
N LYS A 731 21.95 -8.51 -15.67
CA LYS A 731 22.09 -9.59 -14.66
C LYS A 731 21.46 -10.93 -15.08
N THR A 732 20.20 -10.91 -15.52
CA THR A 732 19.44 -12.07 -16.03
C THR A 732 20.04 -12.70 -17.30
N LEU A 733 20.61 -11.86 -18.17
CA LEU A 733 21.22 -12.27 -19.43
C LEU A 733 22.62 -12.85 -19.21
N LEU A 734 23.38 -12.31 -18.25
CA LEU A 734 24.64 -12.87 -17.76
C LEU A 734 24.43 -14.26 -17.12
N ALA A 735 23.38 -14.44 -16.30
CA ALA A 735 23.04 -15.75 -15.73
C ALA A 735 22.68 -16.80 -16.81
N LYS A 736 21.93 -16.41 -17.84
CA LYS A 736 21.66 -17.27 -19.01
C LYS A 736 22.93 -17.60 -19.80
N ALA A 737 23.88 -16.66 -19.88
CA ALA A 737 25.14 -16.84 -20.58
C ALA A 737 26.06 -17.86 -19.90
N ILE A 738 26.16 -17.86 -18.56
CA ILE A 738 26.90 -18.89 -17.78
C ILE A 738 26.35 -20.28 -18.12
N ALA A 739 25.03 -20.45 -18.11
CA ALA A 739 24.40 -21.75 -18.32
C ALA A 739 24.62 -22.29 -19.75
N GLY A 740 24.49 -21.44 -20.77
CA GLY A 740 24.76 -21.84 -22.15
C GLY A 740 26.24 -22.07 -22.44
N GLU A 741 27.13 -21.27 -21.83
CA GLU A 741 28.58 -21.45 -21.93
C GLU A 741 29.04 -22.74 -21.25
N ALA A 742 28.48 -23.07 -20.07
CA ALA A 742 28.76 -24.32 -19.35
C ALA A 742 28.02 -25.55 -19.93
N GLY A 743 27.01 -25.35 -20.79
CA GLY A 743 26.20 -26.42 -21.37
C GLY A 743 25.22 -27.10 -20.40
N VAL A 744 24.88 -26.45 -19.28
CA VAL A 744 24.05 -27.04 -18.20
C VAL A 744 22.59 -26.58 -18.26
N PRO A 745 21.62 -27.37 -17.75
CA PRO A 745 20.22 -26.96 -17.68
C PRO A 745 20.01 -25.69 -16.84
N PHE A 746 19.26 -24.74 -17.37
CA PHE A 746 18.91 -23.48 -16.70
C PHE A 746 17.45 -23.49 -16.21
N PHE A 747 17.24 -23.22 -14.93
CA PHE A 747 15.94 -23.14 -14.29
C PHE A 747 15.63 -21.70 -13.85
N TYR A 748 15.03 -20.92 -14.76
CA TYR A 748 14.58 -19.56 -14.49
C TYR A 748 13.29 -19.51 -13.66
N ARG A 749 13.24 -18.68 -12.61
CA ARG A 749 12.03 -18.22 -11.92
C ARG A 749 12.15 -16.74 -11.55
N ALA A 750 11.04 -16.01 -11.53
CA ALA A 750 10.98 -14.70 -10.89
C ALA A 750 10.63 -14.84 -9.40
N GLY A 751 11.18 -13.99 -8.54
CA GLY A 751 10.93 -13.98 -7.10
C GLY A 751 9.44 -13.77 -6.76
N SER A 752 8.76 -12.98 -7.59
CA SER A 752 7.32 -12.75 -7.57
C SER A 752 6.48 -14.02 -7.83
N GLU A 753 7.00 -15.06 -8.48
CA GLU A 753 6.28 -16.37 -8.62
C GLU A 753 6.12 -17.12 -7.29
N PHE A 754 6.79 -16.68 -6.22
CA PHE A 754 6.74 -17.29 -4.90
C PHE A 754 5.99 -16.44 -3.85
N GLU A 755 5.60 -15.21 -4.18
CA GLU A 755 4.77 -14.31 -3.37
C GLU A 755 3.29 -14.50 -3.78
N GLU A 756 2.53 -15.28 -3.00
CA GLU A 756 1.11 -15.55 -3.25
C GLU A 756 0.25 -15.43 -2.00
N MET A 757 -1.00 -15.02 -2.20
CA MET A 757 -2.07 -14.93 -1.18
C MET A 757 -2.36 -16.26 -0.45
N PHE A 758 -1.97 -17.40 -1.03
CA PHE A 758 -2.26 -18.73 -0.48
C PHE A 758 -1.11 -19.28 0.38
N VAL A 759 -1.42 -19.46 1.67
CA VAL A 759 -0.47 -19.89 2.71
C VAL A 759 0.33 -21.14 2.31
N GLY A 760 1.64 -20.96 2.10
CA GLY A 760 2.58 -22.06 1.85
C GLY A 760 2.62 -22.59 0.41
N VAL A 761 1.89 -22.00 -0.54
CA VAL A 761 2.03 -22.38 -1.96
C VAL A 761 3.42 -21.99 -2.49
N GLY A 762 3.95 -20.81 -2.13
CA GLY A 762 5.33 -20.43 -2.40
C GLY A 762 6.35 -21.44 -1.86
N ALA A 763 6.24 -21.84 -0.58
CA ALA A 763 7.08 -22.89 0.02
C ALA A 763 6.96 -24.24 -0.71
N LYS A 764 5.78 -24.62 -1.22
CA LYS A 764 5.62 -25.81 -2.08
C LYS A 764 6.36 -25.62 -3.42
N ARG A 765 6.25 -24.46 -4.07
CA ARG A 765 6.94 -24.15 -5.33
C ARG A 765 8.46 -24.22 -5.18
N VAL A 766 9.00 -23.69 -4.09
CA VAL A 766 10.43 -23.80 -3.74
C VAL A 766 10.86 -25.27 -3.66
N ARG A 767 10.18 -26.11 -2.87
CA ARG A 767 10.47 -27.55 -2.80
C ARG A 767 10.43 -28.22 -4.17
N SER A 768 9.39 -27.95 -4.97
CA SER A 768 9.25 -28.53 -6.31
C SER A 768 10.33 -28.07 -7.29
N LEU A 769 10.83 -26.84 -7.17
CA LEU A 769 11.96 -26.32 -7.95
C LEU A 769 13.26 -27.06 -7.62
N PHE A 770 13.63 -27.15 -6.35
CA PHE A 770 14.84 -27.86 -5.93
C PHE A 770 14.75 -29.36 -6.22
N GLN A 771 13.58 -29.99 -6.09
CA GLN A 771 13.35 -31.38 -6.52
C GLN A 771 13.44 -31.58 -8.05
N ALA A 772 13.10 -30.57 -8.86
CA ALA A 772 13.28 -30.63 -10.31
C ALA A 772 14.76 -30.43 -10.72
N ALA A 773 15.48 -29.56 -10.00
CA ALA A 773 16.90 -29.32 -10.19
C ALA A 773 17.75 -30.54 -9.78
N LYS A 774 17.53 -31.13 -8.60
CA LYS A 774 18.22 -32.35 -8.14
C LYS A 774 18.05 -33.55 -9.09
N LYS A 775 16.98 -33.60 -9.89
CA LYS A 775 16.76 -34.61 -10.94
C LYS A 775 17.52 -34.36 -12.26
N LYS A 776 18.14 -33.18 -12.44
CA LYS A 776 18.83 -32.75 -13.67
C LYS A 776 20.17 -32.09 -13.37
N ALA A 777 20.80 -32.42 -12.25
CA ALA A 777 22.13 -31.94 -11.90
C ALA A 777 23.21 -32.56 -12.81
N PRO A 778 24.32 -31.86 -13.11
CA PRO A 778 24.63 -30.49 -12.69
C PRO A 778 23.76 -29.44 -13.41
N CYS A 779 23.32 -28.40 -12.70
CA CYS A 779 22.41 -27.39 -13.24
C CYS A 779 22.46 -26.05 -12.49
N ILE A 780 21.90 -25.00 -13.10
CA ILE A 780 21.76 -23.67 -12.51
C ILE A 780 20.29 -23.38 -12.22
N ILE A 781 19.99 -23.04 -10.96
CA ILE A 781 18.74 -22.40 -10.57
C ILE A 781 18.98 -20.89 -10.60
N PHE A 782 18.11 -20.13 -11.25
CA PHE A 782 18.17 -18.66 -11.24
C PHE A 782 16.87 -18.06 -10.75
N ILE A 783 16.96 -17.22 -9.72
CA ILE A 783 15.84 -16.47 -9.14
C ILE A 783 16.06 -14.97 -9.40
N ASP A 784 15.33 -14.40 -10.36
CA ASP A 784 15.29 -12.94 -10.54
C ASP A 784 14.48 -12.28 -9.42
N GLU A 785 14.66 -10.97 -9.19
CA GLU A 785 13.91 -10.19 -8.17
C GLU A 785 13.82 -10.89 -6.80
N ILE A 786 14.92 -11.46 -6.30
CA ILE A 786 14.93 -12.27 -5.06
C ILE A 786 14.42 -11.50 -3.84
N ASP A 787 14.50 -10.16 -3.85
CA ASP A 787 13.94 -9.27 -2.84
C ASP A 787 12.41 -9.35 -2.68
N ALA A 788 11.66 -9.86 -3.67
CA ALA A 788 10.24 -10.14 -3.52
C ALA A 788 9.93 -11.12 -2.37
N VAL A 789 10.75 -12.17 -2.21
CA VAL A 789 10.69 -13.11 -1.08
C VAL A 789 11.70 -12.85 0.03
N GLY A 790 12.81 -12.18 -0.30
CA GLY A 790 13.95 -11.99 0.59
C GLY A 790 13.98 -10.67 1.37
N SER A 791 13.04 -9.74 1.15
CA SER A 791 13.06 -8.42 1.80
C SER A 791 12.74 -8.48 3.31
N THR A 792 13.62 -7.86 4.10
CA THR A 792 13.45 -7.60 5.54
C THR A 792 12.40 -6.52 5.85
N ARG A 793 12.08 -5.64 4.89
CA ARG A 793 11.43 -4.36 5.16
C ARG A 793 9.91 -4.35 4.95
N LYS A 794 9.32 -5.41 4.38
CA LYS A 794 7.85 -5.60 4.34
C LYS A 794 7.36 -6.06 5.73
N GLN A 795 6.52 -5.25 6.39
CA GLN A 795 5.89 -5.63 7.66
C GLN A 795 4.97 -6.84 7.42
N TRP A 796 5.35 -7.99 7.98
CA TRP A 796 5.08 -9.29 7.38
C TRP A 796 3.61 -9.76 7.39
N GLU A 797 3.13 -10.16 6.21
CA GLU A 797 2.21 -11.29 6.11
C GLU A 797 2.92 -12.58 6.56
N GLY A 798 2.28 -13.42 7.36
CA GLY A 798 2.85 -14.69 7.86
C GLY A 798 3.02 -15.80 6.81
N HIS A 799 3.16 -15.44 5.52
CA HIS A 799 3.08 -16.34 4.37
C HIS A 799 4.38 -16.31 3.56
N THR A 800 4.85 -15.14 3.11
CA THR A 800 6.18 -14.95 2.51
C THR A 800 7.31 -15.42 3.43
N LYS A 801 7.21 -15.17 4.74
CA LYS A 801 8.17 -15.68 5.74
C LYS A 801 8.38 -17.20 5.66
N LYS A 802 7.31 -17.97 5.40
CA LYS A 802 7.40 -19.45 5.26
C LYS A 802 8.09 -19.87 3.97
N THR A 803 7.87 -19.13 2.88
CA THR A 803 8.53 -19.32 1.60
C THR A 803 10.03 -19.03 1.70
N LEU A 804 10.41 -17.91 2.34
CA LEU A 804 11.79 -17.56 2.61
C LEU A 804 12.49 -18.63 3.46
N HIS A 805 11.89 -19.03 4.60
CA HIS A 805 12.45 -20.08 5.44
C HIS A 805 12.61 -21.41 4.70
N GLN A 806 11.69 -21.76 3.77
CA GLN A 806 11.86 -22.95 2.94
C GLN A 806 13.05 -22.82 1.97
N LEU A 807 13.26 -21.66 1.36
CA LEU A 807 14.41 -21.43 0.49
C LEU A 807 15.73 -21.60 1.25
N LEU A 808 15.82 -21.05 2.47
CA LEU A 808 16.98 -21.26 3.34
C LEU A 808 17.21 -22.75 3.65
N VAL A 809 16.15 -23.50 3.95
CA VAL A 809 16.21 -24.95 4.23
C VAL A 809 16.65 -25.76 3.00
N GLU A 810 16.18 -25.44 1.80
CA GLU A 810 16.67 -26.11 0.58
C GLU A 810 18.14 -25.77 0.31
N MET A 811 18.55 -24.50 0.48
CA MET A 811 19.94 -24.06 0.25
C MET A 811 20.92 -24.68 1.25
N ASP A 812 20.54 -24.81 2.51
CA ASP A 812 21.32 -25.54 3.52
C ASP A 812 21.36 -27.04 3.20
N GLY A 813 20.21 -27.61 2.82
CA GLY A 813 19.93 -29.05 2.64
C GLY A 813 20.40 -29.72 1.34
N PHE A 814 21.42 -29.18 0.66
CA PHE A 814 22.15 -29.90 -0.38
C PHE A 814 23.66 -29.98 -0.08
N GLU A 815 24.31 -31.08 -0.44
CA GLU A 815 25.76 -31.21 -0.25
C GLU A 815 26.52 -30.33 -1.25
N GLN A 816 27.68 -29.79 -0.85
CA GLN A 816 28.48 -28.85 -1.68
C GLN A 816 29.00 -29.47 -3.00
N ASN A 817 28.81 -30.78 -3.20
CA ASN A 817 29.21 -31.52 -4.40
C ASN A 817 28.03 -31.98 -5.28
N GLU A 818 26.77 -31.63 -4.97
CA GLU A 818 25.59 -32.00 -5.80
C GLU A 818 25.59 -31.36 -7.21
N GLY A 819 26.50 -30.43 -7.50
CA GLY A 819 26.62 -29.80 -8.83
C GLY A 819 25.51 -28.81 -9.18
N ILE A 820 24.79 -28.32 -8.16
CA ILE A 820 23.71 -27.35 -8.30
C ILE A 820 24.21 -25.99 -7.81
N ILE A 821 24.01 -24.94 -8.60
CA ILE A 821 24.30 -23.55 -8.21
C ILE A 821 22.99 -22.77 -8.13
N VAL A 822 22.79 -22.08 -7.01
CA VAL A 822 21.66 -21.15 -6.83
C VAL A 822 22.12 -19.73 -7.14
N MET A 823 21.82 -19.25 -8.34
CA MET A 823 22.01 -17.85 -8.70
C MET A 823 20.77 -17.03 -8.34
N ALA A 824 20.98 -15.78 -7.91
CA ALA A 824 19.90 -14.83 -7.72
C ALA A 824 20.31 -13.44 -8.23
N ALA A 825 19.33 -12.61 -8.60
CA ALA A 825 19.54 -11.22 -8.96
C ALA A 825 18.67 -10.28 -8.13
N THR A 826 19.24 -9.13 -7.74
CA THR A 826 18.49 -8.03 -7.11
C THR A 826 18.99 -6.68 -7.60
N ASN A 827 18.16 -5.65 -7.45
CA ASN A 827 18.57 -4.25 -7.58
C ASN A 827 18.98 -3.63 -6.22
N LEU A 828 18.63 -4.27 -5.10
CA LEU A 828 18.73 -3.71 -3.76
C LEU A 828 19.29 -4.75 -2.76
N ALA A 829 20.61 -4.83 -2.63
CA ALA A 829 21.23 -5.73 -1.65
C ALA A 829 20.82 -5.39 -0.21
N ASP A 830 20.77 -4.09 0.13
CA ASP A 830 20.55 -3.57 1.49
C ASP A 830 19.15 -3.86 2.09
N ILE A 831 18.21 -4.42 1.32
CA ILE A 831 16.90 -4.82 1.83
C ILE A 831 16.78 -6.33 2.08
N LEU A 832 17.72 -7.15 1.57
CA LEU A 832 17.67 -8.60 1.72
C LEU A 832 17.91 -9.05 3.17
N ASP A 833 17.34 -10.20 3.52
CA ASP A 833 17.56 -10.86 4.80
C ASP A 833 19.03 -11.29 4.92
N PRO A 834 19.78 -10.86 5.98
CA PRO A 834 21.14 -11.32 6.24
C PRO A 834 21.26 -12.85 6.36
N ALA A 835 20.14 -13.56 6.59
CA ALA A 835 20.09 -15.01 6.52
C ALA A 835 20.36 -15.54 5.09
N LEU A 836 19.96 -14.84 4.03
CA LEU A 836 20.23 -15.22 2.63
C LEU A 836 21.71 -15.01 2.27
N THR A 837 22.30 -13.90 2.69
CA THR A 837 23.69 -13.51 2.40
C THR A 837 24.72 -14.10 3.37
N ARG A 838 24.33 -15.09 4.18
CA ARG A 838 25.24 -15.79 5.09
C ARG A 838 26.11 -16.80 4.31
N PRO A 839 27.42 -16.92 4.61
CA PRO A 839 28.27 -17.95 4.00
C PRO A 839 27.64 -19.35 4.11
N GLY A 840 27.66 -20.09 3.00
CA GLY A 840 26.94 -21.35 2.82
C GLY A 840 25.57 -21.21 2.13
N ARG A 841 25.09 -19.99 1.84
CA ARG A 841 23.85 -19.73 1.07
C ARG A 841 24.15 -18.93 -0.20
N PHE A 842 24.01 -17.60 -0.19
CA PHE A 842 24.62 -16.73 -1.21
C PHE A 842 25.99 -16.29 -0.70
N ASP A 843 27.01 -17.10 -0.97
CA ASP A 843 28.37 -16.93 -0.46
C ASP A 843 29.32 -16.17 -1.41
N ARG A 844 28.95 -16.02 -2.68
CA ARG A 844 29.58 -15.05 -3.61
C ARG A 844 28.62 -13.89 -3.90
N HIS A 845 29.11 -12.67 -3.78
CA HIS A 845 28.42 -11.45 -4.18
C HIS A 845 29.17 -10.81 -5.34
N ILE A 846 28.52 -10.70 -6.51
CA ILE A 846 29.14 -10.17 -7.73
C ILE A 846 28.35 -8.94 -8.15
N VAL A 847 29.02 -7.80 -8.19
CA VAL A 847 28.44 -6.52 -8.62
C VAL A 847 28.50 -6.44 -10.14
N VAL A 848 27.36 -6.22 -10.79
CA VAL A 848 27.28 -5.95 -12.23
C VAL A 848 27.10 -4.44 -12.42
N PRO A 849 28.17 -3.69 -12.70
CA PRO A 849 28.11 -2.23 -12.84
C PRO A 849 27.35 -1.79 -14.09
N SER A 850 27.06 -0.48 -14.18
CA SER A 850 26.70 0.15 -15.46
C SER A 850 27.92 0.18 -16.40
N PRO A 851 27.74 0.04 -17.72
CA PRO A 851 28.85 -0.06 -18.68
C PRO A 851 29.57 1.28 -18.94
N ASP A 852 30.90 1.23 -18.94
CA ASP A 852 31.81 2.30 -19.40
C ASP A 852 31.60 2.64 -20.90
N VAL A 853 32.13 3.77 -21.37
CA VAL A 853 32.15 4.18 -22.80
C VAL A 853 32.46 3.02 -23.76
N ARG A 854 33.47 2.17 -23.45
CA ARG A 854 33.83 0.99 -24.27
C ARG A 854 32.74 -0.07 -24.25
N GLY A 855 32.24 -0.41 -23.06
CA GLY A 855 31.13 -1.35 -22.90
C GLY A 855 29.86 -0.89 -23.63
N ARG A 856 29.55 0.42 -23.57
CA ARG A 856 28.43 1.01 -24.31
C ARG A 856 28.62 0.92 -25.83
N GLN A 857 29.86 1.10 -26.32
CA GLN A 857 30.18 0.90 -27.74
C GLN A 857 29.92 -0.57 -28.15
N GLU A 858 30.45 -1.54 -27.41
CA GLU A 858 30.24 -2.97 -27.71
C GLU A 858 28.77 -3.40 -27.62
N ILE A 859 28.00 -2.86 -26.67
CA ILE A 859 26.57 -3.13 -26.51
C ILE A 859 25.78 -2.54 -27.70
N LEU A 860 26.11 -1.32 -28.14
CA LEU A 860 25.51 -0.72 -29.33
C LEU A 860 25.85 -1.54 -30.59
N GLU A 861 27.12 -1.92 -30.79
CA GLU A 861 27.55 -2.79 -31.89
C GLU A 861 26.74 -4.10 -31.91
N LEU A 862 26.57 -4.77 -30.77
CA LEU A 862 25.76 -5.99 -30.65
C LEU A 862 24.29 -5.78 -31.06
N TYR A 863 23.65 -4.67 -30.64
CA TYR A 863 22.26 -4.38 -31.01
C TYR A 863 22.08 -3.85 -32.44
N LEU A 864 23.16 -3.40 -33.08
CA LEU A 864 23.20 -2.93 -34.47
C LEU A 864 23.61 -4.05 -35.45
N GLN A 865 24.25 -5.14 -34.99
CA GLN A 865 24.79 -6.23 -35.81
C GLN A 865 23.77 -6.97 -36.70
N GLY A 866 22.46 -6.74 -36.49
CA GLY A 866 21.37 -7.28 -37.32
C GLY A 866 20.50 -6.22 -38.02
N LYS A 867 20.93 -4.96 -38.10
CA LYS A 867 20.15 -3.85 -38.68
C LYS A 867 20.85 -3.22 -39.90
N PRO A 868 20.11 -2.80 -40.94
CA PRO A 868 20.68 -2.02 -42.03
C PRO A 868 21.06 -0.63 -41.53
N MET A 869 22.34 -0.25 -41.61
CA MET A 869 22.85 1.07 -41.23
C MET A 869 23.33 1.85 -42.46
N SER A 870 23.40 3.17 -42.32
CA SER A 870 24.13 4.05 -43.24
C SER A 870 25.61 4.16 -42.82
N ASP A 871 26.49 4.53 -43.75
CA ASP A 871 27.93 4.69 -43.50
C ASP A 871 28.26 5.87 -42.55
N ASP A 872 27.29 6.77 -42.32
CA ASP A 872 27.39 7.97 -41.48
C ASP A 872 27.43 7.69 -39.96
N VAL A 873 27.26 6.44 -39.52
CA VAL A 873 26.99 6.08 -38.11
C VAL A 873 28.29 5.83 -37.32
N ASP A 874 28.83 6.86 -36.66
CA ASP A 874 29.87 6.66 -35.62
C ASP A 874 29.26 6.16 -34.30
N VAL A 875 29.23 4.84 -34.12
CA VAL A 875 28.81 4.18 -32.87
C VAL A 875 29.62 4.67 -31.65
N LYS A 876 30.89 5.03 -31.83
CA LYS A 876 31.76 5.52 -30.76
C LYS A 876 31.44 6.97 -30.39
N ALA A 877 30.91 7.80 -31.30
CA ALA A 877 30.34 9.10 -30.94
C ALA A 877 29.06 8.91 -30.09
N ILE A 878 28.18 7.99 -30.50
CA ILE A 878 26.93 7.70 -29.77
C ILE A 878 27.25 7.17 -28.35
N ALA A 879 28.20 6.25 -28.19
CA ALA A 879 28.60 5.71 -26.88
C ALA A 879 29.20 6.77 -25.92
N ARG A 880 29.87 7.80 -26.46
CA ARG A 880 30.31 8.99 -25.72
C ARG A 880 29.14 9.92 -25.39
N GLY A 881 28.16 10.02 -26.28
CA GLY A 881 26.94 10.83 -26.11
C GLY A 881 25.86 10.22 -25.20
N THR A 882 26.08 9.01 -24.65
CA THR A 882 25.15 8.30 -23.76
C THR A 882 25.75 7.99 -22.37
N PRO A 883 26.31 8.98 -21.65
CA PRO A 883 26.90 8.75 -20.32
C PRO A 883 25.85 8.18 -19.35
N GLY A 884 26.22 7.14 -18.59
CA GLY A 884 25.35 6.51 -17.59
C GLY A 884 24.27 5.56 -18.13
N PHE A 885 24.07 5.46 -19.46
CA PHE A 885 23.09 4.55 -20.05
C PHE A 885 23.43 3.08 -19.75
N ASN A 886 22.45 2.31 -19.29
CA ASN A 886 22.57 0.86 -19.10
C ASN A 886 22.31 0.09 -20.40
N GLY A 887 22.51 -1.24 -20.40
CA GLY A 887 22.36 -2.08 -21.59
C GLY A 887 20.94 -2.09 -22.18
N ALA A 888 19.91 -2.01 -21.34
CA ALA A 888 18.52 -1.90 -21.78
C ALA A 888 18.20 -0.49 -22.35
N ASP A 889 18.80 0.58 -21.84
CA ASP A 889 18.64 1.93 -22.39
C ASP A 889 19.20 2.02 -23.80
N LEU A 890 20.39 1.42 -24.03
CA LEU A 890 21.02 1.34 -25.35
C LEU A 890 20.22 0.46 -26.32
N ALA A 891 19.68 -0.67 -25.85
CA ALA A 891 18.75 -1.48 -26.62
C ALA A 891 17.50 -0.69 -27.04
N ASN A 892 16.96 0.12 -26.11
CA ASN A 892 15.80 0.97 -26.36
C ASN A 892 16.10 2.12 -27.32
N LEU A 893 17.28 2.76 -27.22
CA LEU A 893 17.77 3.77 -28.16
C LEU A 893 17.80 3.20 -29.60
N VAL A 894 18.46 2.04 -29.77
CA VAL A 894 18.56 1.36 -31.07
C VAL A 894 17.21 0.82 -31.56
N ASN A 895 16.23 0.61 -30.67
CA ASN A 895 14.86 0.28 -31.03
C ASN A 895 14.06 1.51 -31.49
N ILE A 896 14.06 2.60 -30.71
CA ILE A 896 13.38 3.87 -31.02
C ILE A 896 13.89 4.45 -32.34
N ALA A 897 15.20 4.40 -32.59
CA ALA A 897 15.80 4.86 -33.84
C ALA A 897 15.29 4.06 -35.05
N ALA A 898 15.20 2.72 -34.92
CA ALA A 898 14.69 1.86 -35.98
C ALA A 898 13.17 2.04 -36.23
N ILE A 899 12.39 2.26 -35.17
CA ILE A 899 10.96 2.58 -35.29
C ILE A 899 10.77 3.93 -35.99
N LYS A 900 11.58 4.94 -35.66
CA LYS A 900 11.54 6.26 -36.29
C LYS A 900 11.92 6.17 -37.78
N ALA A 901 13.00 5.47 -38.12
CA ALA A 901 13.39 5.21 -39.51
C ALA A 901 12.26 4.52 -40.31
N ALA A 902 11.60 3.52 -39.72
CA ALA A 902 10.48 2.82 -40.36
C ALA A 902 9.23 3.71 -40.54
N VAL A 903 8.95 4.62 -39.59
CA VAL A 903 7.86 5.62 -39.71
C VAL A 903 8.14 6.64 -40.82
N GLU A 904 9.41 6.93 -41.12
CA GLU A 904 9.83 7.84 -42.20
C GLU A 904 10.09 7.12 -43.53
N GLY A 905 9.92 5.80 -43.59
CA GLY A 905 10.15 4.99 -44.80
C GLY A 905 11.63 4.83 -45.19
N ALA A 906 12.56 5.09 -44.27
CA ALA A 906 13.99 4.98 -44.54
C ALA A 906 14.47 3.51 -44.54
N GLU A 907 15.12 3.09 -45.64
CA GLU A 907 15.65 1.72 -45.79
C GLU A 907 16.84 1.40 -44.88
N ARG A 908 17.54 2.42 -44.37
CA ARG A 908 18.75 2.31 -43.55
C ARG A 908 18.69 3.25 -42.35
N LEU A 909 19.28 2.81 -41.24
CA LEU A 909 19.41 3.58 -40.02
C LEU A 909 20.56 4.59 -40.16
N SER A 910 20.24 5.89 -40.24
CA SER A 910 21.22 6.98 -40.26
C SER A 910 21.55 7.51 -38.86
N ALA A 911 22.62 8.30 -38.75
CA ALA A 911 23.03 8.92 -37.49
C ALA A 911 21.93 9.81 -36.89
N GLU A 912 21.19 10.56 -37.71
CA GLU A 912 20.07 11.42 -37.30
C GLU A 912 19.00 10.66 -36.51
N GLN A 913 18.71 9.41 -36.88
CA GLN A 913 17.70 8.59 -36.21
C GLN A 913 18.17 8.13 -34.82
N LEU A 914 19.47 7.85 -34.69
CA LEU A 914 20.11 7.50 -33.43
C LEU A 914 20.27 8.72 -32.52
N GLU A 915 20.54 9.90 -33.08
CA GLU A 915 20.52 11.18 -32.36
C GLU A 915 19.11 11.55 -31.88
N PHE A 916 18.08 11.39 -32.72
CA PHE A 916 16.68 11.59 -32.34
C PHE A 916 16.26 10.64 -31.20
N ALA A 917 16.69 9.37 -31.26
CA ALA A 917 16.41 8.41 -30.19
C ALA A 917 17.13 8.76 -28.88
N LYS A 918 18.40 9.15 -28.95
CA LYS A 918 19.19 9.68 -27.82
C LYS A 918 18.49 10.87 -27.18
N ASP A 919 18.19 11.91 -27.95
CA ASP A 919 17.51 13.13 -27.47
C ASP A 919 16.14 12.83 -26.87
N ARG A 920 15.38 11.91 -27.47
CA ARG A 920 14.06 11.48 -26.95
C ARG A 920 14.15 10.72 -25.62
N ILE A 921 15.26 10.03 -25.34
CA ILE A 921 15.49 9.36 -24.05
C ILE A 921 16.01 10.36 -23.00
N VAL A 922 16.98 11.22 -23.36
CA VAL A 922 17.60 12.17 -22.43
C VAL A 922 16.66 13.32 -22.06
N MET A 923 16.00 13.93 -23.06
CA MET A 923 15.20 15.15 -22.89
C MET A 923 13.69 14.88 -22.88
N GLY A 924 13.26 13.67 -23.28
CA GLY A 924 11.85 13.31 -23.44
C GLY A 924 11.23 13.67 -24.80
N ILE A 925 9.93 13.43 -24.90
CA ILE A 925 9.16 13.60 -26.16
C ILE A 925 8.90 15.09 -26.43
N GLU A 926 9.19 15.51 -27.65
CA GLU A 926 9.00 16.86 -28.17
C GLU A 926 7.53 17.18 -28.46
N ARG A 927 7.01 18.27 -27.88
CA ARG A 927 5.58 18.65 -27.96
C ARG A 927 5.35 19.72 -29.04
N LYS A 928 5.58 19.37 -30.31
CA LYS A 928 5.43 20.28 -31.47
C LYS A 928 4.04 20.94 -31.62
N THR A 929 3.00 20.36 -31.03
CA THR A 929 1.61 20.86 -31.04
C THR A 929 1.25 21.80 -29.89
N MET A 930 2.16 22.03 -28.93
CA MET A 930 1.88 22.86 -27.77
C MET A 930 1.93 24.35 -28.17
N PHE A 931 0.81 25.05 -28.00
CA PHE A 931 0.78 26.50 -28.18
C PHE A 931 1.57 27.19 -27.06
N VAL A 932 2.45 28.11 -27.44
CA VAL A 932 3.26 28.93 -26.53
C VAL A 932 3.23 30.36 -27.06
N SER A 933 2.93 31.34 -26.21
CA SER A 933 2.93 32.76 -26.60
C SER A 933 4.34 33.26 -26.90
N GLU A 934 4.48 34.28 -27.74
CA GLU A 934 5.80 34.81 -28.10
C GLU A 934 6.56 35.36 -26.89
N ASP A 935 5.87 35.96 -25.90
CA ASP A 935 6.50 36.40 -24.66
C ASP A 935 7.01 35.22 -23.81
N SER A 936 6.26 34.12 -23.74
CA SER A 936 6.70 32.90 -23.05
C SER A 936 7.88 32.24 -23.79
N LYS A 937 7.85 32.16 -25.13
CA LYS A 937 9.00 31.70 -25.93
C LYS A 937 10.23 32.57 -25.71
N LYS A 938 10.06 33.90 -25.71
CA LYS A 938 11.12 34.89 -25.48
C LYS A 938 11.73 34.73 -24.09
N LEU A 939 10.90 34.56 -23.07
CA LEU A 939 11.36 34.34 -21.69
C LEU A 939 12.14 33.02 -21.57
N THR A 940 11.60 31.91 -22.11
CA THR A 940 12.33 30.64 -22.20
C THR A 940 13.63 30.79 -22.99
N ALA A 941 13.66 31.54 -24.09
CA ALA A 941 14.87 31.76 -24.87
C ALA A 941 15.97 32.50 -24.09
N TYR A 942 15.61 33.51 -23.28
CA TYR A 942 16.59 34.18 -22.40
C TYR A 942 17.03 33.27 -21.24
N HIS A 943 16.13 32.46 -20.68
CA HIS A 943 16.42 31.48 -19.64
C HIS A 943 17.45 30.43 -20.11
N GLU A 944 17.18 29.74 -21.23
CA GLU A 944 18.12 28.78 -21.82
C GLU A 944 19.43 29.45 -22.26
N SER A 945 19.37 30.68 -22.79
CA SER A 945 20.57 31.44 -23.13
C SER A 945 21.40 31.76 -21.88
N GLY A 946 20.78 31.99 -20.72
CA GLY A 946 21.46 32.16 -19.43
C GLY A 946 22.28 30.93 -19.06
N HIS A 947 21.65 29.75 -19.04
CA HIS A 947 22.34 28.48 -18.80
C HIS A 947 23.48 28.25 -19.81
N ALA A 948 23.26 28.54 -21.09
CA ALA A 948 24.27 28.36 -22.14
C ALA A 948 25.46 29.33 -21.99
N ILE A 949 25.21 30.62 -21.76
CA ILE A 949 26.26 31.63 -21.63
C ILE A 949 27.11 31.36 -20.38
N VAL A 950 26.50 30.97 -19.26
CA VAL A 950 27.26 30.60 -18.06
C VAL A 950 28.07 29.31 -18.31
N ALA A 951 27.49 28.29 -18.94
CA ALA A 951 28.19 27.04 -19.23
C ALA A 951 29.42 27.21 -20.15
N LEU A 952 29.38 28.13 -21.12
CA LEU A 952 30.50 28.41 -22.01
C LEU A 952 31.64 29.18 -21.33
N ASN A 953 31.32 30.08 -20.39
CA ASN A 953 32.30 30.98 -19.77
C ASN A 953 32.86 30.44 -18.43
N THR A 954 32.12 29.59 -17.72
CA THR A 954 32.55 29.05 -16.43
C THR A 954 33.53 27.89 -16.60
N GLY A 955 34.83 28.19 -16.49
CA GLY A 955 35.91 27.22 -16.69
C GLY A 955 35.84 26.01 -15.74
N ARG A 956 35.67 24.81 -16.32
CA ARG A 956 35.34 23.49 -15.70
C ARG A 956 33.84 23.15 -15.60
N ALA A 957 32.94 23.92 -16.20
CA ALA A 957 31.63 23.40 -16.60
C ALA A 957 31.77 22.29 -17.67
N HIS A 958 30.72 21.49 -17.90
CA HIS A 958 30.69 20.56 -19.02
C HIS A 958 30.32 21.29 -20.32
N PRO A 959 30.91 20.90 -21.47
CA PRO A 959 30.60 21.54 -22.75
C PRO A 959 29.13 21.30 -23.14
N ILE A 960 28.52 22.32 -23.74
CA ILE A 960 27.17 22.24 -24.29
C ILE A 960 27.17 21.28 -25.49
N HIS A 961 26.20 20.40 -25.53
CA HIS A 961 25.88 19.60 -26.71
C HIS A 961 24.73 20.20 -27.51
N LYS A 962 23.67 20.65 -26.83
CA LYS A 962 22.45 21.17 -27.48
C LYS A 962 21.72 22.15 -26.57
N ALA A 963 21.10 23.17 -27.15
CA ALA A 963 20.17 24.07 -26.48
C ALA A 963 18.87 24.11 -27.30
N THR A 964 17.71 24.14 -26.63
CA THR A 964 16.41 24.12 -27.31
C THR A 964 15.34 24.87 -26.52
N ILE A 965 14.52 25.66 -27.23
CA ILE A 965 13.29 26.27 -26.70
C ILE A 965 12.02 25.51 -27.13
N MET A 966 12.19 24.32 -27.71
CA MET A 966 11.08 23.43 -28.05
C MET A 966 10.70 22.63 -26.80
N PRO A 967 9.42 22.61 -26.39
CA PRO A 967 9.00 21.93 -25.16
C PRO A 967 9.20 20.42 -25.25
N ARG A 968 9.79 19.83 -24.21
CA ARG A 968 10.06 18.38 -24.12
C ARG A 968 9.67 17.85 -22.73
N GLY A 969 8.90 16.78 -22.70
CA GLY A 969 8.42 16.21 -21.45
C GLY A 969 7.59 17.24 -20.65
N SER A 970 8.09 17.66 -19.49
CA SER A 970 7.54 18.72 -18.63
C SER A 970 8.25 20.07 -18.76
N ALA A 971 9.37 20.16 -19.50
CA ALA A 971 10.16 21.38 -19.64
C ALA A 971 9.77 22.19 -20.88
N LEU A 972 9.87 23.53 -20.80
CA LEU A 972 9.60 24.45 -21.91
C LEU A 972 10.80 24.61 -22.84
N GLY A 973 12.01 24.62 -22.27
CA GLY A 973 13.30 24.54 -22.96
C GLY A 973 14.25 23.60 -22.24
N MET A 974 15.46 23.44 -22.77
CA MET A 974 16.58 22.77 -22.08
C MET A 974 17.94 23.09 -22.74
N VAL A 975 18.97 23.32 -21.92
CA VAL A 975 20.40 23.21 -22.30
C VAL A 975 20.98 21.88 -21.83
N THR A 976 21.30 20.99 -22.77
CA THR A 976 21.97 19.72 -22.50
C THR A 976 23.49 19.88 -22.59
N GLN A 977 24.17 19.64 -21.48
CA GLN A 977 25.62 19.47 -21.43
C GLN A 977 25.99 17.98 -21.58
N LEU A 978 27.14 17.69 -22.18
CA LEU A 978 27.71 16.34 -22.19
C LEU A 978 29.14 16.37 -21.62
N PRO A 979 29.52 15.44 -20.73
CA PRO A 979 30.89 15.31 -20.28
C PRO A 979 31.77 14.78 -21.42
N SER A 980 33.04 15.19 -21.46
CA SER A 980 33.98 14.73 -22.50
C SER A 980 34.51 13.31 -22.27
N ASN A 981 34.45 12.83 -21.02
CA ASN A 981 34.77 11.47 -20.58
C ASN A 981 33.85 11.11 -19.40
N ASP A 982 33.63 9.83 -19.13
CA ASP A 982 32.90 9.39 -17.94
C ASP A 982 33.73 9.73 -16.66
N GLU A 983 33.29 10.72 -15.88
CA GLU A 983 34.00 11.16 -14.66
C GLU A 983 33.53 10.38 -13.42
N THR A 984 34.37 9.48 -12.89
CA THR A 984 34.09 8.74 -11.65
C THR A 984 34.19 9.60 -10.37
N SER A 985 34.81 10.78 -10.45
CA SER A 985 34.91 11.72 -9.32
C SER A 985 34.82 13.17 -9.79
N VAL A 986 33.98 13.95 -9.12
CA VAL A 986 33.72 15.37 -9.45
C VAL A 986 34.46 16.27 -8.45
N SER A 987 35.26 17.21 -8.97
CA SER A 987 36.01 18.15 -8.14
C SER A 987 35.14 19.27 -7.56
N LYS A 988 35.57 19.90 -6.45
CA LYS A 988 34.86 21.07 -5.89
C LYS A 988 34.66 22.19 -6.91
N LYS A 989 35.62 22.42 -7.82
CA LYS A 989 35.50 23.45 -8.86
C LYS A 989 34.43 23.10 -9.91
N GLN A 990 34.27 21.82 -10.24
CA GLN A 990 33.20 21.36 -11.14
C GLN A 990 31.82 21.42 -10.46
N LEU A 991 31.72 21.12 -9.17
CA LEU A 991 30.46 21.27 -8.43
C LEU A 991 30.01 22.73 -8.33
N LEU A 992 30.95 23.66 -8.07
CA LEU A 992 30.68 25.10 -8.17
C LEU A 992 30.26 25.49 -9.60
N ALA A 993 30.99 25.04 -10.63
CA ALA A 993 30.65 25.35 -12.02
C ALA A 993 29.27 24.85 -12.47
N ARG A 994 28.79 23.71 -11.92
CA ARG A 994 27.41 23.24 -12.13
C ARG A 994 26.39 24.11 -11.40
N LEU A 995 26.68 24.52 -10.16
CA LEU A 995 25.81 25.41 -9.39
C LEU A 995 25.69 26.81 -10.05
N ASP A 996 26.79 27.35 -10.57
CA ASP A 996 26.81 28.59 -11.36
C ASP A 996 25.87 28.46 -12.57
N VAL A 997 25.95 27.33 -13.31
CA VAL A 997 25.07 27.05 -14.45
C VAL A 997 23.61 26.95 -14.04
N CYS A 998 23.27 26.25 -12.95
CA CYS A 998 21.88 26.13 -12.48
C CYS A 998 21.24 27.50 -12.15
N MET A 999 22.02 28.48 -11.72
CA MET A 999 21.53 29.84 -11.48
C MET A 999 21.39 30.68 -12.78
N GLY A 1000 21.97 30.24 -13.89
CA GLY A 1000 22.07 31.00 -15.14
C GLY A 1000 20.73 31.45 -15.72
N GLY A 1001 19.72 30.58 -15.79
CA GLY A 1001 18.40 30.92 -16.32
C GLY A 1001 17.64 31.93 -15.46
N ARG A 1002 17.59 31.73 -14.14
CA ARG A 1002 16.97 32.66 -13.17
C ARG A 1002 17.60 34.05 -13.24
N VAL A 1003 18.93 34.13 -13.31
CA VAL A 1003 19.66 35.40 -13.40
C VAL A 1003 19.48 36.07 -14.76
N ALA A 1004 19.40 35.30 -15.86
CA ALA A 1004 19.12 35.86 -17.18
C ALA A 1004 17.69 36.43 -17.29
N GLU A 1005 16.70 35.80 -16.65
CA GLU A 1005 15.37 36.39 -16.51
C GLU A 1005 15.42 37.72 -15.71
N GLU A 1006 16.06 37.72 -14.54
CA GLU A 1006 16.16 38.91 -13.67
C GLU A 1006 16.85 40.10 -14.37
N LEU A 1007 17.92 39.85 -15.12
CA LEU A 1007 18.67 40.90 -15.83
C LEU A 1007 17.93 41.49 -17.04
N ILE A 1008 16.99 40.76 -17.64
CA ILE A 1008 16.31 41.16 -18.89
C ILE A 1008 14.87 41.63 -18.65
N PHE A 1009 14.17 41.06 -17.66
CA PHE A 1009 12.78 41.37 -17.34
C PHE A 1009 12.61 42.08 -15.98
N GLY A 1010 13.60 42.05 -15.09
CA GLY A 1010 13.55 42.67 -13.77
C GLY A 1010 13.02 41.76 -12.65
N GLN A 1011 13.19 42.19 -11.40
CA GLN A 1011 12.95 41.36 -10.22
C GLN A 1011 11.48 40.97 -9.99
N ASP A 1012 10.53 41.82 -10.39
CA ASP A 1012 9.10 41.54 -10.25
C ASP A 1012 8.57 40.56 -11.31
N HIS A 1013 9.37 40.24 -12.34
CA HIS A 1013 8.96 39.42 -13.49
C HIS A 1013 9.62 38.04 -13.56
N ILE A 1014 10.44 37.66 -12.57
CA ILE A 1014 11.19 36.40 -12.61
C ILE A 1014 10.30 35.18 -12.25
N THR A 1015 10.22 34.21 -13.14
CA THR A 1015 9.18 33.16 -13.15
C THR A 1015 9.46 31.96 -12.24
N THR A 1016 8.44 31.13 -12.05
CA THR A 1016 8.52 29.82 -11.40
C THR A 1016 9.21 28.74 -12.26
N GLY A 1017 9.60 29.04 -13.51
CA GLY A 1017 10.27 28.09 -14.41
C GLY A 1017 11.56 27.53 -13.83
N ALA A 1018 12.39 28.40 -13.23
CA ALA A 1018 13.65 28.06 -12.57
C ALA A 1018 13.54 27.16 -11.32
N SER A 1019 12.35 26.71 -10.93
CA SER A 1019 12.14 25.88 -9.74
C SER A 1019 12.87 24.53 -9.82
N SER A 1020 12.99 23.95 -11.01
CA SER A 1020 13.79 22.73 -11.26
C SER A 1020 15.27 22.94 -10.95
N ASP A 1021 15.83 24.07 -11.36
CA ASP A 1021 17.26 24.34 -11.35
C ASP A 1021 17.72 24.84 -9.98
N LEU A 1022 16.84 25.57 -9.27
CA LEU A 1022 16.99 25.87 -7.85
C LEU A 1022 16.95 24.60 -6.98
N SER A 1023 16.12 23.61 -7.33
CA SER A 1023 16.10 22.30 -6.66
C SER A 1023 17.41 21.54 -6.87
N GLN A 1024 17.87 21.42 -8.12
CA GLN A 1024 19.16 20.79 -8.46
C GLN A 1024 20.36 21.49 -7.79
N ALA A 1025 20.39 22.83 -7.80
CA ALA A 1025 21.43 23.61 -7.12
C ALA A 1025 21.42 23.38 -5.60
N THR A 1026 20.23 23.24 -5.00
CA THR A 1026 20.06 22.94 -3.58
C THR A 1026 20.57 21.53 -3.24
N GLU A 1027 20.26 20.52 -4.05
CA GLU A 1027 20.77 19.16 -3.87
C GLU A 1027 22.30 19.11 -3.99
N LEU A 1028 22.87 19.78 -5.01
CA LEU A 1028 24.32 19.90 -5.19
C LEU A 1028 24.99 20.58 -3.99
N ALA A 1029 24.40 21.66 -3.46
CA ALA A 1029 24.91 22.36 -2.29
C ALA A 1029 24.84 21.49 -1.02
N GLN A 1030 23.73 20.77 -0.80
CA GLN A 1030 23.59 19.82 0.31
C GLN A 1030 24.61 18.69 0.22
N TYR A 1031 24.80 18.10 -0.97
CA TYR A 1031 25.82 17.08 -1.22
C TYR A 1031 27.23 17.59 -0.86
N MET A 1032 27.58 18.83 -1.25
CA MET A 1032 28.86 19.45 -0.89
C MET A 1032 29.03 19.60 0.63
N VAL A 1033 28.01 20.08 1.34
CA VAL A 1033 28.07 20.28 2.81
C VAL A 1033 28.15 18.94 3.54
N VAL A 1034 27.29 17.97 3.22
CA VAL A 1034 27.27 16.64 3.84
C VAL A 1034 28.60 15.91 3.60
N LYS A 1035 29.18 16.02 2.41
CA LYS A 1035 30.50 15.47 2.10
C LYS A 1035 31.60 16.10 2.95
N LEU A 1036 31.65 17.42 3.07
CA LEU A 1036 32.63 18.14 3.89
C LEU A 1036 32.51 17.78 5.39
N LEU A 1037 31.30 17.62 5.90
CA LEU A 1037 31.04 17.16 7.28
C LEU A 1037 31.52 15.72 7.50
N ARG A 1038 31.26 14.81 6.55
CA ARG A 1038 31.72 13.41 6.62
C ARG A 1038 33.24 13.29 6.55
N GLU A 1039 33.89 14.08 5.68
CA GLU A 1039 35.35 14.19 5.62
C GLU A 1039 35.93 14.76 6.92
N ALA A 1040 35.30 15.76 7.52
CA ALA A 1040 35.73 16.29 8.82
C ALA A 1040 35.61 15.24 9.93
N TYR A 1041 34.49 14.50 9.98
CA TYR A 1041 34.25 13.43 10.94
C TYR A 1041 35.30 12.31 10.84
N GLU A 1042 35.58 11.78 9.65
CA GLU A 1042 36.60 10.73 9.49
C GLU A 1042 38.03 11.24 9.75
N ARG A 1043 38.33 12.52 9.49
CA ARG A 1043 39.61 13.14 9.93
C ARG A 1043 39.74 13.21 11.45
N VAL A 1044 38.69 13.61 12.17
CA VAL A 1044 38.69 13.65 13.64
C VAL A 1044 38.78 12.23 14.22
N LYS A 1045 38.00 11.29 13.70
CA LYS A 1045 38.00 9.87 14.11
C LYS A 1045 39.35 9.19 13.87
N SER A 1046 40.02 9.45 12.74
CA SER A 1046 41.37 8.95 12.46
C SER A 1046 42.48 9.71 13.21
N LEU A 1047 42.22 10.92 13.72
CA LEU A 1047 43.10 11.61 14.66
C LEU A 1047 42.96 10.99 16.06
N LEU A 1048 41.74 10.88 16.59
CA LEU A 1048 41.48 10.27 17.90
C LEU A 1048 41.98 8.82 17.98
N LYS A 1049 41.83 8.02 16.91
CA LYS A 1049 42.45 6.67 16.83
C LYS A 1049 43.98 6.67 16.88
N ARG A 1050 44.66 7.69 16.32
CA ARG A 1050 46.13 7.81 16.42
C ARG A 1050 46.58 8.21 17.82
N HIS A 1051 45.74 8.95 18.54
CA HIS A 1051 46.00 9.43 19.90
C HIS A 1051 45.18 8.66 20.96
N GLU A 1052 44.75 7.42 20.66
CA GLU A 1052 43.82 6.64 21.47
C GLU A 1052 44.36 6.38 22.89
N LYS A 1053 45.66 6.09 23.02
CA LYS A 1053 46.33 5.96 24.33
C LYS A 1053 46.23 7.25 25.15
N GLN A 1054 46.56 8.40 24.53
CA GLN A 1054 46.50 9.73 25.15
C GLN A 1054 45.07 10.10 25.54
N LEU A 1055 44.08 9.75 24.71
CA LEU A 1055 42.65 9.92 25.01
C LEU A 1055 42.24 9.13 26.26
N HIS A 1056 42.67 7.87 26.38
CA HIS A 1056 42.42 7.06 27.58
C HIS A 1056 43.15 7.58 28.82
N THR A 1057 44.42 7.97 28.72
CA THR A 1057 45.16 8.56 29.85
C THR A 1057 44.47 9.83 30.37
N LEU A 1058 44.03 10.71 29.45
CA LEU A 1058 43.32 11.93 29.81
C LEU A 1058 41.93 11.65 30.40
N ALA A 1059 41.18 10.71 29.83
CA ALA A 1059 39.87 10.32 30.34
C ALA A 1059 39.96 9.70 31.75
N ASN A 1060 40.96 8.85 32.00
CA ASN A 1060 41.19 8.27 33.32
C ASN A 1060 41.56 9.34 34.35
N ALA A 1061 42.43 10.29 33.99
CA ALA A 1061 42.77 11.41 34.88
C ALA A 1061 41.58 12.34 35.17
N LEU A 1062 40.68 12.55 34.20
CA LEU A 1062 39.42 13.28 34.42
C LEU A 1062 38.43 12.51 35.31
N LEU A 1063 38.46 11.17 35.30
CA LEU A 1063 37.67 10.32 36.20
C LEU A 1063 38.27 10.24 37.62
N GLU A 1064 39.56 10.47 37.79
CA GLU A 1064 40.26 10.45 39.08
C GLU A 1064 40.24 11.81 39.79
N TYR A 1065 40.44 12.91 39.05
CA TYR A 1065 40.61 14.26 39.61
C TYR A 1065 39.42 15.21 39.39
N GLU A 1066 38.40 14.78 38.64
CA GLU A 1066 37.17 15.51 38.22
C GLU A 1066 37.39 16.80 37.39
N THR A 1067 38.50 17.49 37.60
CA THR A 1067 38.92 18.72 36.91
C THR A 1067 40.43 18.68 36.64
N LEU A 1068 40.85 19.25 35.51
CA LEU A 1068 42.27 19.38 35.13
C LEU A 1068 42.50 20.76 34.52
N THR A 1069 43.60 21.42 34.86
CA THR A 1069 43.99 22.67 34.19
C THR A 1069 44.68 22.40 32.85
N ALA A 1070 44.82 23.45 32.03
CA ALA A 1070 45.55 23.37 30.76
C ALA A 1070 47.06 23.08 30.91
N GLU A 1071 47.60 23.09 32.13
CA GLU A 1071 48.98 22.69 32.44
C GLU A 1071 49.04 21.21 32.85
N ASP A 1072 48.11 20.75 33.69
CA ASP A 1072 47.98 19.33 34.06
C ASP A 1072 47.74 18.46 32.82
N ILE A 1073 46.83 18.89 31.94
CA ILE A 1073 46.55 18.23 30.66
C ILE A 1073 47.83 18.10 29.82
N LYS A 1074 48.73 19.10 29.83
CA LYS A 1074 50.00 19.01 29.11
C LYS A 1074 50.94 18.01 29.77
N ARG A 1075 51.11 18.04 31.10
CA ARG A 1075 51.96 17.09 31.84
C ARG A 1075 51.50 15.63 31.64
N ILE A 1076 50.20 15.40 31.72
CA ILE A 1076 49.57 14.08 31.54
C ILE A 1076 49.76 13.55 30.11
N LEU A 1077 49.71 14.42 29.10
CA LEU A 1077 49.83 14.03 27.68
C LEU A 1077 51.26 14.03 27.13
N LEU A 1078 52.18 14.78 27.74
CA LEU A 1078 53.57 15.00 27.32
C LEU A 1078 54.52 14.89 28.53
N PRO A 1079 54.72 13.70 29.12
CA PRO A 1079 55.49 13.53 30.36
C PRO A 1079 56.98 13.89 30.25
N ASN A 1080 57.56 13.90 29.04
CA ASN A 1080 59.00 14.06 28.82
C ASN A 1080 59.35 15.44 28.21
N GLN A 1081 59.16 16.53 28.97
CA GLN A 1081 59.78 17.84 28.67
C GLN A 1081 60.31 18.61 29.89
N GLU A 1082 59.98 18.21 31.13
CA GLU A 1082 60.56 18.78 32.35
C GLU A 1082 61.81 18.01 32.82
N GLY A 1083 61.99 16.74 32.41
CA GLY A 1083 63.12 15.89 32.81
C GLY A 1083 64.47 16.21 32.16
N GLU A 1084 64.51 16.40 30.85
CA GLU A 1084 65.78 16.63 30.11
C GLU A 1084 66.48 17.92 30.58
N LYS A 1085 65.71 18.98 30.85
CA LYS A 1085 66.23 20.26 31.36
C LYS A 1085 66.85 20.19 32.75
N LEU A 1086 66.47 19.20 33.56
CA LEU A 1086 67.09 18.98 34.88
C LEU A 1086 68.41 18.21 34.74
N GLN A 1087 68.55 17.35 33.72
CA GLN A 1087 69.80 16.63 33.48
C GLN A 1087 70.87 17.54 32.87
N GLU A 1088 70.53 18.37 31.87
CA GLU A 1088 71.46 19.37 31.30
C GLU A 1088 72.02 20.32 32.39
N GLN A 1089 71.18 20.75 33.34
CA GLN A 1089 71.60 21.63 34.44
C GLN A 1089 72.40 20.92 35.55
N GLN A 1090 72.34 19.59 35.66
CA GLN A 1090 73.21 18.84 36.56
C GLN A 1090 74.57 18.53 35.92
N GLU A 1091 74.61 18.23 34.61
CA GLU A 1091 75.87 18.01 33.90
C GLU A 1091 76.72 19.29 33.78
N GLU A 1092 76.11 20.48 33.57
CA GLU A 1092 76.85 21.75 33.70
C GLU A 1092 77.30 22.05 35.14
N GLY A 1093 76.57 21.54 36.16
CA GLY A 1093 76.90 21.74 37.58
C GLY A 1093 78.15 20.97 38.02
N ASP A 1094 78.22 19.68 37.71
CA ASP A 1094 79.36 18.83 38.07
C ASP A 1094 80.62 19.17 37.26
N LEU A 1095 80.48 19.74 36.06
CA LEU A 1095 81.60 20.29 35.25
C LEU A 1095 82.21 21.60 35.80
N VAL A 1096 81.57 22.24 36.79
CA VAL A 1096 82.09 23.46 37.45
C VAL A 1096 82.71 23.15 38.83
N LEU A 1097 82.66 21.89 39.27
CA LEU A 1097 83.28 21.38 40.50
C LEU A 1097 84.49 20.43 40.25
N ALA A 1098 85.05 20.45 39.04
CA ALA A 1098 86.20 19.66 38.60
C ALA A 1098 87.38 20.52 38.11
#